data_AF-A0A0S8FGN6-F1
#
_entry.id   AF-A0A0S8FGN6-F1
#
_cell.length_a   1.000
_cell.length_b   1.000
_cell.length_c   1.000
_cell.angle_alpha   90.00
_cell.angle_beta   90.00
_cell.angle_gamma   90.00
#
_symmetry.space_group_name_H-M   'P 1'
#
loop_
_entity.id
_entity.type
_entity.pdbx_description
1 polymer ?
#
loop_
_entity_poly.entity_id
_entity_poly.type
_entity_poly.pdbx_seq_one_letter_code
_entity_poly.pdbx_strand_id
1 'polypeptide(L)'
;METALLKFTSVLHDHERDREEAVVEGDRAVLRDKIYDVLLPIVLVNLWPADGEPLDVELEKVRVKAERAELDEEHGVVKLFGDVTATGEDFQILTDSVVYRVTDRSLTSNDPVRLQKDTTDAEGNRKPALVVMGRGMAVDLRMGHMTILEEVEARLHGVSEDFLAAELEEPDGAEDTRDVVITSKGRLLYEHLAHKVSFADHVHVLSGERELGCDQLTILLGESEGSDRLEVSDIVATGGVELNYLHQVARGQKLEWHNVTQTGVLTGEDGRPASMTTPEFEMAGGRLTFYRVNDRFHAEGPGTLRWKATGPEPAAEAPAQVEAWGVGPLDLSSGQPVRISWQSSMTYHVAERIASFQGQVVAHQQSSSLACEQLALTLEPDGGQIQKVEAGGGVCMHDETGEQGREVLCDRLVWDARKDRIELIAAEGQTVSVAVGPHTITSRDVVFNNADRVLECPVAGRLAVRSSPRPEGLGAEAAEAEPIEVVWQDRMSFHQQAAPQASFSGQVAASRGNHVMKGDRLRVEFNADMEPLTIVATGNAVLDVLAELAETGRALPVGRASEGAAPGGEAAAAPGTASVEGERWHLDSQELVIEIPPELIRSQTGGSLSVLRGEATTGAIACEGALLLDFAQNVARFSGNVNAEVSGTLLRSDDLKLDFDDARNLRHIWAEGNVRFAQQREGAWQLECDSAEAIFAAQSELREVIARSSVEVRDERRVLTSQLMQLFLGKVEGEPQPVLQRAVWQEDVLISYVQDERIEGAGDRLEWTRDDDTYVLTGDPQASLRRGALMVLNDKILVDRPSGRLSLPPGARPVRTVVPENFD
;
A
#
# COMPACT_ATOMS: atom_id res chain seq x y z
N MET A 1 -31.98 -39.55 -92.36
CA MET A 1 -30.74 -40.16 -92.90
C MET A 1 -29.67 -39.83 -91.89
N GLU A 2 -29.26 -40.78 -91.04
CA GLU A 2 -28.16 -40.55 -90.08
C GLU A 2 -26.84 -40.61 -90.86
N THR A 3 -26.07 -39.53 -90.83
CA THR A 3 -24.73 -39.48 -91.44
C THR A 3 -23.72 -39.72 -90.32
N ALA A 4 -23.04 -40.87 -90.35
CA ALA A 4 -21.97 -41.18 -89.42
C ALA A 4 -20.62 -40.75 -90.03
N LEU A 5 -19.86 -39.93 -89.32
CA LEU A 5 -18.51 -39.51 -89.71
C LEU A 5 -17.47 -40.35 -88.97
N LEU A 6 -16.53 -40.93 -89.72
CA LEU A 6 -15.34 -41.60 -89.18
C LEU A 6 -14.26 -40.53 -88.97
N LYS A 7 -13.88 -40.28 -87.71
CA LYS A 7 -13.12 -39.11 -87.23
C LYS A 7 -13.87 -37.80 -87.43
N PHE A 8 -14.19 -37.15 -86.33
CA PHE A 8 -14.93 -35.89 -86.26
C PHE A 8 -14.02 -34.80 -85.72
N THR A 9 -14.03 -33.63 -86.36
CA THR A 9 -13.39 -32.41 -85.88
C THR A 9 -14.33 -31.25 -86.16
N SER A 10 -14.63 -30.46 -85.14
CA SER A 10 -15.42 -29.24 -85.24
C SER A 10 -14.71 -28.12 -84.48
N VAL A 11 -14.78 -26.91 -85.04
CA VAL A 11 -14.20 -25.71 -84.44
C VAL A 11 -15.34 -24.82 -83.99
N LEU A 12 -15.36 -24.49 -82.70
CA LEU A 12 -16.33 -23.60 -82.10
C LEU A 12 -15.77 -22.19 -82.11
N HIS A 13 -16.54 -21.28 -82.70
CA HIS A 13 -16.19 -19.88 -82.81
C HIS A 13 -17.01 -19.02 -81.85
N ASP A 14 -16.38 -18.00 -81.28
CA ASP A 14 -17.13 -16.87 -80.73
C ASP A 14 -17.61 -16.00 -81.91
N HIS A 15 -18.91 -16.08 -82.21
CA HIS A 15 -19.52 -15.31 -83.29
C HIS A 15 -19.47 -13.79 -83.08
N GLU A 16 -19.28 -13.30 -81.85
CA GLU A 16 -19.15 -11.86 -81.58
C GLU A 16 -17.73 -11.35 -81.86
N ARG A 17 -16.72 -12.22 -81.77
CA ARG A 17 -15.30 -11.85 -81.86
C ARG A 17 -14.56 -12.43 -83.07
N ASP A 18 -15.20 -13.32 -83.83
CA ASP A 18 -14.64 -14.05 -84.98
C ASP A 18 -13.33 -14.79 -84.62
N ARG A 19 -13.33 -15.51 -83.49
CA ARG A 19 -12.16 -16.21 -82.95
C ARG A 19 -12.45 -17.67 -82.65
N GLU A 20 -11.44 -18.53 -82.82
CA GLU A 20 -11.49 -19.94 -82.44
C GLU A 20 -11.40 -20.09 -80.91
N GLU A 21 -12.47 -20.57 -80.28
CA GLU A 21 -12.58 -20.69 -78.83
C GLU A 21 -12.29 -22.11 -78.36
N ALA A 22 -12.75 -23.11 -79.11
CA ALA A 22 -12.48 -24.50 -78.80
C ALA A 22 -12.48 -25.37 -80.04
N VAL A 23 -11.71 -26.45 -80.00
CA VAL A 23 -11.73 -27.51 -81.02
C VAL A 23 -12.27 -28.78 -80.38
N VAL A 24 -13.31 -29.37 -80.96
CA VAL A 24 -13.91 -30.65 -80.54
C VAL A 24 -13.48 -31.72 -81.53
N GLU A 25 -12.70 -32.69 -81.06
CA GLU A 25 -12.29 -33.88 -81.82
C GLU A 25 -12.99 -35.12 -81.27
N GLY A 26 -13.22 -36.14 -82.09
CA GLY A 26 -13.74 -37.42 -81.62
C GLY A 26 -13.62 -38.54 -82.65
N ASP A 27 -13.70 -39.79 -82.20
CA ASP A 27 -13.49 -40.97 -83.06
C ASP A 27 -14.64 -41.17 -84.05
N ARG A 28 -15.86 -40.86 -83.63
CA ARG A 28 -17.07 -40.98 -84.45
C ARG A 28 -18.11 -39.95 -84.02
N ALA A 29 -18.82 -39.35 -84.98
CA ALA A 29 -19.97 -38.50 -84.69
C ALA A 29 -21.21 -38.90 -85.48
N VAL A 30 -22.38 -38.77 -84.87
CA VAL A 30 -23.69 -38.97 -85.50
C VAL A 30 -24.53 -37.71 -85.32
N LEU A 31 -24.98 -37.09 -86.41
CA LEU A 31 -25.84 -35.91 -86.36
C LEU A 31 -27.31 -36.33 -86.17
N ARG A 32 -27.96 -35.83 -85.11
CA ARG A 32 -29.38 -36.03 -84.80
C ARG A 32 -30.00 -34.72 -84.35
N ASP A 33 -31.09 -34.30 -84.98
CA ASP A 33 -31.84 -33.09 -84.60
C ASP A 33 -30.95 -31.85 -84.40
N LYS A 34 -29.98 -31.65 -85.31
CA LYS A 34 -28.94 -30.59 -85.32
C LYS A 34 -27.88 -30.68 -84.21
N ILE A 35 -27.88 -31.73 -83.40
CA ILE A 35 -26.89 -31.99 -82.36
C ILE A 35 -25.99 -33.15 -82.81
N TYR A 36 -24.67 -33.00 -82.67
CA TYR A 36 -23.72 -34.08 -82.91
C TYR A 36 -23.54 -34.92 -81.64
N ASP A 37 -23.87 -36.20 -81.71
CA ASP A 37 -23.46 -37.22 -80.74
C ASP A 37 -22.04 -37.68 -81.08
N VAL A 38 -21.04 -37.21 -80.33
CA VAL A 38 -19.62 -37.51 -80.54
C VAL A 38 -19.15 -38.58 -79.55
N LEU A 39 -18.46 -39.62 -80.02
CA LEU A 39 -17.86 -40.66 -79.18
C LEU A 39 -16.37 -40.40 -78.95
N LEU A 40 -15.92 -40.66 -77.72
CA LEU A 40 -14.57 -40.37 -77.23
C LEU A 40 -14.12 -38.93 -77.55
N PRO A 41 -14.93 -37.91 -77.20
CA PRO A 41 -14.62 -36.52 -77.51
C PRO A 41 -13.36 -36.04 -76.75
N ILE A 42 -12.60 -35.18 -77.42
CA ILE A 42 -11.53 -34.36 -76.87
C ILE A 42 -11.86 -32.91 -77.21
N VAL A 43 -12.11 -32.09 -76.20
CA VAL A 43 -12.30 -30.64 -76.34
C VAL A 43 -11.00 -29.95 -75.94
N LEU A 44 -10.42 -29.19 -76.87
CA LEU A 44 -9.27 -28.33 -76.65
C LEU A 44 -9.78 -26.91 -76.51
N VAL A 45 -9.74 -26.34 -75.31
CA VAL A 45 -10.18 -24.97 -75.05
C VAL A 45 -8.99 -24.03 -75.17
N ASN A 46 -9.14 -22.97 -75.98
CA ASN A 46 -8.13 -21.93 -76.12
C ASN A 46 -8.34 -20.87 -75.02
N LEU A 47 -7.32 -20.61 -74.21
CA LEU A 47 -7.35 -19.55 -73.19
C LEU A 47 -6.92 -18.21 -73.83
N TRP A 48 -7.76 -17.19 -73.74
CA TRP A 48 -7.47 -15.84 -74.24
C TRP A 48 -7.67 -14.81 -73.11
N PRO A 49 -6.68 -13.95 -72.80
CA PRO A 49 -6.85 -12.87 -71.83
C PRO A 49 -7.95 -11.89 -72.26
N ALA A 50 -8.56 -11.20 -71.28
CA ALA A 50 -9.75 -10.37 -71.47
C ALA A 50 -9.55 -9.17 -72.42
N ASP A 51 -8.33 -8.63 -72.47
CA ASP A 51 -7.96 -7.43 -73.25
C ASP A 51 -6.97 -7.81 -74.35
N GLY A 52 -7.51 -8.16 -75.52
CA GLY A 52 -6.76 -8.83 -76.58
C GLY A 52 -5.43 -8.18 -77.00
N GLU A 53 -4.35 -8.90 -76.69
CA GLU A 53 -3.14 -9.18 -77.48
C GLU A 53 -2.76 -10.65 -77.13
N PRO A 54 -2.17 -11.44 -78.03
CA PRO A 54 -1.74 -12.79 -77.71
C PRO A 54 -0.65 -12.75 -76.63
N LEU A 55 -0.80 -13.56 -75.57
CA LEU A 55 0.32 -13.88 -74.70
C LEU A 55 1.34 -14.66 -75.54
N ASP A 56 2.53 -14.09 -75.73
CA ASP A 56 3.65 -14.75 -76.41
C ASP A 56 4.34 -15.70 -75.42
N VAL A 57 3.62 -16.74 -74.99
CA VAL A 57 4.12 -17.88 -74.22
C VAL A 57 3.17 -19.05 -74.48
N GLU A 58 3.69 -20.27 -74.50
CA GLU A 58 2.98 -21.56 -74.57
C GLU A 58 1.92 -21.73 -73.45
N LEU A 59 0.86 -20.92 -73.43
CA LEU A 59 -0.25 -21.12 -72.49
C LEU A 59 -1.02 -22.37 -72.90
N GLU A 60 -0.77 -23.39 -72.10
CA GLU A 60 -1.19 -24.76 -72.28
C GLU A 60 -2.69 -24.90 -72.49
N LYS A 61 -3.07 -25.66 -73.52
CA LYS A 61 -4.47 -25.91 -73.85
C LYS A 61 -5.10 -26.75 -72.75
N VAL A 62 -6.21 -26.26 -72.16
CA VAL A 62 -7.04 -27.10 -71.30
C VAL A 62 -7.68 -28.17 -72.17
N ARG A 63 -7.35 -29.44 -71.88
CA ARG A 63 -7.84 -30.59 -72.63
C ARG A 63 -8.90 -31.31 -71.82
N VAL A 64 -10.13 -31.36 -72.33
CA VAL A 64 -11.25 -32.06 -71.71
C VAL A 64 -11.57 -33.33 -72.51
N LYS A 65 -11.53 -34.49 -71.87
CA LYS A 65 -11.87 -35.80 -72.46
C LYS A 65 -13.14 -36.35 -71.83
N ALA A 66 -13.92 -37.12 -72.57
CA ALA A 66 -15.07 -37.87 -72.04
C ALA A 66 -15.33 -39.13 -72.86
N GLU A 67 -16.30 -39.95 -72.44
CA GLU A 67 -16.76 -41.11 -73.24
C GLU A 67 -17.69 -40.70 -74.39
N ARG A 68 -18.54 -39.68 -74.16
CA ARG A 68 -19.49 -39.14 -75.14
C ARG A 68 -19.66 -37.64 -74.99
N ALA A 69 -19.99 -36.94 -76.09
CA ALA A 69 -20.48 -35.57 -76.07
C ALA A 69 -21.74 -35.38 -76.91
N GLU A 70 -22.55 -34.41 -76.52
CA GLU A 70 -23.58 -33.77 -77.33
C GLU A 70 -23.10 -32.36 -77.69
N LEU A 71 -22.84 -32.12 -78.96
CA LEU A 71 -22.37 -30.84 -79.47
C LEU A 71 -23.49 -30.13 -80.25
N ASP A 72 -23.88 -28.95 -79.76
CA ASP A 72 -24.75 -27.99 -80.43
C ASP A 72 -23.90 -26.85 -80.99
N GLU A 73 -23.52 -26.96 -82.27
CA GLU A 73 -22.70 -25.97 -82.96
C GLU A 73 -23.42 -24.64 -83.14
N GLU A 74 -24.75 -24.64 -83.31
CA GLU A 74 -25.56 -23.44 -83.55
C GLU A 74 -25.56 -22.50 -82.33
N HIS A 75 -25.54 -23.07 -81.13
CA HIS A 75 -25.54 -22.33 -79.87
C HIS A 75 -24.19 -22.34 -79.14
N GLY A 76 -23.15 -22.98 -79.70
CA GLY A 76 -21.82 -23.07 -79.09
C GLY A 76 -21.81 -23.79 -77.73
N VAL A 77 -22.57 -24.87 -77.59
CA VAL A 77 -22.69 -25.65 -76.35
C VAL A 77 -22.18 -27.07 -76.55
N VAL A 78 -21.29 -27.52 -75.66
CA VAL A 78 -20.80 -28.91 -75.61
C VAL A 78 -21.17 -29.52 -74.28
N LYS A 79 -21.93 -30.62 -74.28
CA LYS A 79 -22.19 -31.42 -73.08
C LYS A 79 -21.37 -32.69 -73.16
N LEU A 80 -20.51 -32.93 -72.18
CA LEU A 80 -19.62 -34.07 -72.07
C LEU A 80 -20.15 -35.02 -70.99
N PHE A 81 -20.07 -36.32 -71.23
CA PHE A 81 -20.60 -37.37 -70.34
C PHE A 81 -19.66 -38.57 -70.25
N GLY A 82 -19.62 -39.19 -69.07
CA GLY A 82 -18.85 -40.40 -68.78
C GLY A 82 -17.38 -40.08 -68.54
N ASP A 83 -16.93 -40.27 -67.29
CA ASP A 83 -15.56 -40.07 -66.82
C ASP A 83 -14.86 -38.83 -67.41
N VAL A 84 -15.52 -37.68 -67.29
CA VAL A 84 -15.01 -36.42 -67.85
C VAL A 84 -13.75 -36.01 -67.10
N THR A 85 -12.66 -35.87 -67.85
CA THR A 85 -11.36 -35.47 -67.33
C THR A 85 -10.91 -34.18 -68.02
N ALA A 86 -10.78 -33.09 -67.29
CA ALA A 86 -10.09 -31.89 -67.75
C ALA A 86 -8.65 -31.89 -67.23
N THR A 87 -7.68 -31.59 -68.08
CA THR A 87 -6.26 -31.54 -67.73
C THR A 87 -5.63 -30.26 -68.27
N GLY A 88 -4.89 -29.57 -67.41
CA GLY A 88 -3.99 -28.48 -67.77
C GLY A 88 -2.54 -28.81 -67.40
N GLU A 89 -1.70 -27.77 -67.30
CA GLU A 89 -0.27 -27.86 -66.98
C GLU A 89 -0.01 -28.58 -65.66
N ASP A 90 -0.60 -28.05 -64.60
CA ASP A 90 -0.38 -28.42 -63.22
C ASP A 90 -1.65 -28.93 -62.54
N PHE A 91 -2.75 -29.12 -63.28
CA PHE A 91 -4.02 -29.55 -62.69
C PHE A 91 -4.79 -30.61 -63.48
N GLN A 92 -5.63 -31.35 -62.75
CA GLN A 92 -6.60 -32.30 -63.26
C GLN A 92 -7.96 -32.13 -62.56
N ILE A 93 -9.04 -32.15 -63.34
CA ILE A 93 -10.43 -32.15 -62.83
C ILE A 93 -11.11 -33.42 -63.34
N LEU A 94 -11.77 -34.15 -62.44
CA LEU A 94 -12.53 -35.37 -62.70
C LEU A 94 -14.00 -35.16 -62.29
N THR A 95 -14.95 -35.52 -63.16
CA THR A 95 -16.40 -35.41 -62.94
C THR A 95 -17.17 -36.30 -63.92
N ASP A 96 -18.46 -36.57 -63.67
CA ASP A 96 -19.25 -37.45 -64.55
C ASP A 96 -19.81 -36.74 -65.80
N SER A 97 -20.16 -35.46 -65.68
CA SER A 97 -20.58 -34.64 -66.80
C SER A 97 -20.07 -33.19 -66.70
N VAL A 98 -19.96 -32.52 -67.85
CA VAL A 98 -19.62 -31.09 -67.95
C VAL A 98 -20.39 -30.46 -69.09
N VAL A 99 -20.90 -29.25 -68.89
CA VAL A 99 -21.41 -28.39 -69.95
C VAL A 99 -20.43 -27.24 -70.16
N TYR A 100 -19.85 -27.18 -71.35
CA TYR A 100 -19.06 -26.05 -71.83
C TYR A 100 -19.94 -25.14 -72.68
N ARG A 101 -19.90 -23.84 -72.42
CA ARG A 101 -20.59 -22.81 -73.21
C ARG A 101 -19.58 -21.80 -73.72
N VAL A 102 -19.55 -21.62 -75.04
CA VAL A 102 -18.61 -20.69 -75.69
C VAL A 102 -18.98 -19.23 -75.39
N THR A 103 -20.28 -18.91 -75.41
CA THR A 103 -20.80 -17.54 -75.27
C THR A 103 -20.43 -16.84 -73.96
N ASP A 104 -20.32 -17.59 -72.86
CA ASP A 104 -19.90 -17.07 -71.55
C ASP A 104 -18.53 -17.62 -71.11
N ARG A 105 -17.92 -18.52 -71.90
CA ARG A 105 -16.69 -19.25 -71.58
C ARG A 105 -16.76 -19.92 -70.20
N SER A 106 -17.90 -20.55 -69.91
CA SER A 106 -18.13 -21.24 -68.66
C SER A 106 -18.07 -22.77 -68.81
N LEU A 107 -17.57 -23.43 -67.77
CA LEU A 107 -17.67 -24.88 -67.58
C LEU A 107 -18.52 -25.15 -66.34
N THR A 108 -19.61 -25.89 -66.48
CA THR A 108 -20.49 -26.22 -65.35
C THR A 108 -20.73 -27.72 -65.22
N SER A 109 -20.71 -28.23 -64.00
CA SER A 109 -21.10 -29.60 -63.62
C SER A 109 -22.02 -29.56 -62.40
N ASN A 110 -22.94 -30.51 -62.27
CA ASN A 110 -23.73 -30.75 -61.06
C ASN A 110 -23.33 -32.05 -60.34
N ASP A 111 -22.40 -32.80 -60.94
CA ASP A 111 -21.95 -34.10 -60.44
C ASP A 111 -20.84 -33.93 -59.38
N PRO A 112 -20.45 -35.01 -58.68
CA PRO A 112 -19.26 -34.99 -57.85
C PRO A 112 -18.02 -34.60 -58.66
N VAL A 113 -17.20 -33.73 -58.10
CA VAL A 113 -16.02 -33.17 -58.76
C VAL A 113 -14.80 -33.43 -57.87
N ARG A 114 -13.71 -33.86 -58.50
CA ARG A 114 -12.38 -33.94 -57.87
C ARG A 114 -11.39 -33.10 -58.67
N LEU A 115 -10.89 -32.04 -58.05
CA LEU A 115 -9.76 -31.24 -58.51
C LEU A 115 -8.49 -31.74 -57.85
N GLN A 116 -7.42 -31.86 -58.63
CA GLN A 116 -6.07 -32.09 -58.13
C GLN A 116 -5.13 -31.10 -58.80
N LYS A 117 -4.35 -30.38 -58.01
CA LYS A 117 -3.23 -29.55 -58.44
C LYS A 117 -1.94 -30.22 -57.99
N ASP A 118 -1.00 -30.37 -58.91
CA ASP A 118 0.31 -30.93 -58.65
C ASP A 118 1.36 -29.82 -58.54
N THR A 119 2.39 -30.04 -57.72
CA THR A 119 3.65 -29.29 -57.72
C THR A 119 4.76 -30.17 -58.27
N THR A 120 5.87 -29.56 -58.69
CA THR A 120 7.05 -30.27 -59.18
C THR A 120 8.17 -30.15 -58.16
N ASP A 121 8.74 -31.27 -57.71
CA ASP A 121 9.86 -31.24 -56.79
C ASP A 121 11.19 -30.87 -57.49
N ALA A 122 12.26 -30.68 -56.70
CA ALA A 122 13.59 -30.34 -57.21
C ALA A 122 14.17 -31.38 -58.21
N GLU A 123 13.61 -32.58 -58.26
CA GLU A 123 14.00 -33.67 -59.16
C GLU A 123 13.12 -33.75 -60.42
N GLY A 124 12.10 -32.88 -60.53
CA GLY A 124 11.18 -32.85 -61.67
C GLY A 124 9.98 -33.78 -61.54
N ASN A 125 9.76 -34.42 -60.39
CA ASN A 125 8.62 -35.32 -60.17
C ASN A 125 7.37 -34.52 -59.75
N ARG A 126 6.22 -34.87 -60.35
CA ARG A 126 4.92 -34.30 -59.95
C ARG A 126 4.41 -34.95 -58.67
N LYS A 127 4.05 -34.13 -57.69
CA LYS A 127 3.42 -34.53 -56.42
C LYS A 127 2.14 -33.72 -56.21
N PRO A 128 1.05 -34.31 -55.68
CA PRO A 128 -0.16 -33.56 -55.41
C PRO A 128 0.11 -32.50 -54.33
N ALA A 129 -0.19 -31.24 -54.63
CA ALA A 129 -0.07 -30.10 -53.71
C ALA A 129 -1.43 -29.71 -53.10
N LEU A 130 -2.51 -29.84 -53.89
CA LEU A 130 -3.87 -29.57 -53.44
C LEU A 130 -4.83 -30.58 -54.08
N VAL A 131 -5.66 -31.22 -53.26
CA VAL A 131 -6.76 -32.07 -53.72
C VAL A 131 -8.05 -31.51 -53.18
N VAL A 132 -9.03 -31.20 -54.04
CA VAL A 132 -10.34 -30.73 -53.62
C VAL A 132 -11.42 -31.67 -54.15
N MET A 133 -12.30 -32.11 -53.29
CA MET A 133 -13.49 -32.89 -53.60
C MET A 133 -14.72 -32.05 -53.24
N GLY A 134 -15.79 -32.24 -53.99
CA GLY A 134 -17.09 -31.67 -53.63
C GLY A 134 -18.14 -31.99 -54.67
N ARG A 135 -19.25 -31.26 -54.63
CA ARG A 135 -20.36 -31.48 -55.55
C ARG A 135 -20.70 -30.23 -56.34
N GLY A 136 -20.79 -30.42 -57.65
CA GLY A 136 -21.03 -29.36 -58.61
C GLY A 136 -19.83 -28.42 -58.76
N MET A 137 -19.69 -27.88 -59.95
CA MET A 137 -18.60 -26.98 -60.32
C MET A 137 -19.10 -25.92 -61.29
N ALA A 138 -18.60 -24.70 -61.14
CA ALA A 138 -18.74 -23.63 -62.10
C ALA A 138 -17.38 -22.95 -62.28
N VAL A 139 -16.83 -22.98 -63.49
CA VAL A 139 -15.59 -22.30 -63.85
C VAL A 139 -15.92 -21.19 -64.83
N ASP A 140 -15.47 -19.97 -64.51
CA ASP A 140 -15.44 -18.84 -65.42
C ASP A 140 -14.01 -18.67 -65.94
N LEU A 141 -13.78 -19.08 -67.18
CA LEU A 141 -12.45 -19.04 -67.80
C LEU A 141 -12.01 -17.63 -68.18
N ARG A 142 -12.91 -16.62 -68.18
CA ARG A 142 -12.55 -15.22 -68.45
C ARG A 142 -11.93 -14.58 -67.23
N MET A 143 -12.53 -14.85 -66.07
CA MET A 143 -12.11 -14.29 -64.80
C MET A 143 -11.04 -15.15 -64.11
N GLY A 144 -10.83 -16.39 -64.58
CA GLY A 144 -9.94 -17.35 -63.91
C GLY A 144 -10.51 -17.78 -62.54
N HIS A 145 -11.84 -17.84 -62.43
CA HIS A 145 -12.53 -18.19 -61.20
C HIS A 145 -13.07 -19.61 -61.29
N MET A 146 -12.83 -20.41 -60.27
CA MET A 146 -13.42 -21.73 -60.12
C MET A 146 -14.23 -21.79 -58.83
N THR A 147 -15.47 -22.27 -58.93
CA THR A 147 -16.35 -22.49 -57.79
C THR A 147 -16.71 -23.97 -57.70
N ILE A 148 -16.57 -24.56 -56.52
CA ILE A 148 -17.20 -25.85 -56.15
C ILE A 148 -18.39 -25.51 -55.26
N LEU A 149 -19.57 -26.05 -55.57
CA LEU A 149 -20.83 -25.46 -55.08
C LEU A 149 -21.15 -25.83 -53.63
N GLU A 150 -20.96 -27.09 -53.25
CA GLU A 150 -21.29 -27.60 -51.91
C GLU A 150 -20.45 -28.83 -51.53
N GLU A 151 -20.50 -29.22 -50.26
CA GLU A 151 -19.85 -30.43 -49.70
C GLU A 151 -18.34 -30.49 -49.98
N VAL A 152 -17.64 -29.37 -49.78
CA VAL A 152 -16.23 -29.23 -50.10
C VAL A 152 -15.35 -29.91 -49.06
N GLU A 153 -14.42 -30.75 -49.53
CA GLU A 153 -13.28 -31.26 -48.78
C GLU A 153 -11.99 -30.96 -49.55
N ALA A 154 -11.14 -30.08 -49.03
CA ALA A 154 -9.84 -29.76 -49.58
C ALA A 154 -8.72 -30.32 -48.70
N ARG A 155 -7.70 -30.88 -49.32
CA ARG A 155 -6.47 -31.36 -48.68
C ARG A 155 -5.27 -30.67 -49.32
N LEU A 156 -4.55 -29.90 -48.52
CA LEU A 156 -3.29 -29.27 -48.91
C LEU A 156 -2.16 -30.17 -48.41
N HIS A 157 -1.21 -30.46 -49.29
CA HIS A 157 -0.06 -31.32 -49.01
C HIS A 157 1.23 -30.49 -49.01
N GLY A 158 2.20 -30.88 -48.19
CA GLY A 158 3.51 -30.24 -48.19
C GLY A 158 3.49 -28.79 -47.68
N VAL A 159 2.50 -28.42 -46.85
CA VAL A 159 2.39 -27.08 -46.27
C VAL A 159 3.42 -26.94 -45.14
N SER A 160 4.00 -25.75 -44.96
CA SER A 160 4.87 -25.46 -43.81
C SER A 160 4.24 -25.87 -42.48
N GLU A 161 5.03 -26.44 -41.57
CA GLU A 161 4.60 -26.75 -40.20
C GLU A 161 4.10 -25.53 -39.41
N ASP A 162 4.42 -24.32 -39.87
CA ASP A 162 4.00 -23.07 -39.26
C ASP A 162 2.54 -22.68 -39.56
N PHE A 163 1.82 -23.48 -40.36
CA PHE A 163 0.43 -23.22 -40.73
C PHE A 163 -0.47 -23.08 -39.49
N LEU A 164 -1.01 -21.88 -39.26
CA LEU A 164 -1.77 -21.45 -38.08
C LEU A 164 -0.99 -21.34 -36.75
N ALA A 165 0.28 -21.79 -36.66
CA ALA A 165 1.22 -21.56 -35.54
C ALA A 165 2.55 -22.31 -35.75
N ALA A 166 3.70 -21.69 -35.49
CA ALA A 166 4.98 -22.40 -35.38
C ALA A 166 5.05 -23.31 -34.13
N GLU A 167 5.79 -24.43 -34.22
CA GLU A 167 6.18 -25.27 -33.07
C GLU A 167 7.43 -24.70 -32.39
N LEU A 168 7.48 -24.79 -31.05
CA LEU A 168 8.52 -24.15 -30.23
C LEU A 168 9.74 -25.05 -29.99
N GLU A 169 9.66 -26.35 -30.32
CA GLU A 169 10.74 -27.32 -30.21
C GLU A 169 10.91 -28.03 -31.55
N GLU A 170 11.98 -27.72 -32.30
CA GLU A 170 12.31 -28.43 -33.55
C GLU A 170 12.87 -29.82 -33.22
N PRO A 171 12.27 -30.92 -33.71
CA PRO A 171 12.99 -32.18 -33.81
C PRO A 171 14.07 -32.05 -34.90
N ASP A 172 15.33 -32.25 -34.51
CA ASP A 172 16.51 -32.18 -35.40
C ASP A 172 16.30 -32.94 -36.73
N GLY A 173 16.14 -32.19 -37.83
CA GLY A 173 16.53 -32.61 -39.19
C GLY A 173 15.53 -33.34 -40.09
N ALA A 174 14.20 -33.23 -39.89
CA ALA A 174 13.21 -33.72 -40.87
C ALA A 174 12.75 -32.59 -41.82
N GLU A 175 12.35 -32.93 -43.05
CA GLU A 175 11.64 -31.98 -43.92
C GLU A 175 10.23 -31.74 -43.35
N ASP A 176 10.13 -30.69 -42.54
CA ASP A 176 8.94 -30.32 -41.77
C ASP A 176 7.83 -29.77 -42.68
N THR A 177 6.98 -30.68 -43.14
CA THR A 177 5.74 -30.34 -43.87
C THR A 177 4.57 -31.17 -43.35
N ARG A 178 3.37 -30.59 -43.39
CA ARG A 178 2.14 -31.22 -42.91
C ARG A 178 1.01 -31.18 -43.93
N ASP A 179 0.08 -32.11 -43.74
CA ASP A 179 -1.19 -32.14 -44.46
C ASP A 179 -2.23 -31.31 -43.71
N VAL A 180 -2.90 -30.41 -44.43
CA VAL A 180 -4.02 -29.62 -43.92
C VAL A 180 -5.30 -30.10 -44.59
N VAL A 181 -6.31 -30.43 -43.80
CA VAL A 181 -7.65 -30.84 -44.28
C VAL A 181 -8.64 -29.73 -43.96
N ILE A 182 -9.38 -29.26 -44.96
CA ILE A 182 -10.40 -28.22 -44.85
C ILE A 182 -11.72 -28.80 -45.34
N THR A 183 -12.73 -28.83 -44.47
CA THR A 183 -14.09 -29.25 -44.82
C THR A 183 -15.05 -28.06 -44.72
N SER A 184 -16.01 -27.96 -45.64
CA SER A 184 -17.00 -26.88 -45.69
C SER A 184 -18.31 -27.44 -46.24
N LYS A 185 -19.44 -26.97 -45.70
CA LYS A 185 -20.77 -27.36 -46.21
C LYS A 185 -21.15 -26.55 -47.45
N GLY A 186 -20.70 -25.30 -47.51
CA GLY A 186 -20.98 -24.37 -48.59
C GLY A 186 -19.96 -24.47 -49.72
N ARG A 187 -19.81 -23.35 -50.43
CA ARG A 187 -18.98 -23.27 -51.62
C ARG A 187 -17.50 -23.05 -51.32
N LEU A 188 -16.66 -23.49 -52.24
CA LEU A 188 -15.29 -23.00 -52.41
C LEU A 188 -15.23 -22.10 -53.64
N LEU A 189 -14.51 -20.98 -53.53
CA LEU A 189 -14.16 -20.09 -54.63
C LEU A 189 -12.62 -20.00 -54.70
N TYR A 190 -12.06 -20.35 -55.85
CA TYR A 190 -10.66 -20.16 -56.18
C TYR A 190 -10.55 -19.03 -57.21
N GLU A 191 -9.78 -18.00 -56.87
CA GLU A 191 -9.48 -16.85 -57.73
C GLU A 191 -8.01 -16.96 -58.17
N HIS A 192 -7.77 -17.45 -59.38
CA HIS A 192 -6.42 -17.77 -59.86
C HIS A 192 -5.49 -16.54 -59.87
N LEU A 193 -5.94 -15.43 -60.46
CA LEU A 193 -5.14 -14.20 -60.58
C LEU A 193 -4.84 -13.52 -59.24
N ALA A 194 -5.68 -13.77 -58.23
CA ALA A 194 -5.51 -13.20 -56.89
C ALA A 194 -4.79 -14.17 -55.94
N HIS A 195 -4.41 -15.36 -56.40
CA HIS A 195 -3.82 -16.43 -55.58
C HIS A 195 -4.63 -16.70 -54.30
N LYS A 196 -5.96 -16.68 -54.41
CA LYS A 196 -6.85 -16.66 -53.24
C LYS A 196 -7.86 -17.81 -53.29
N VAL A 197 -8.03 -18.47 -52.15
CA VAL A 197 -9.04 -19.53 -51.94
C VAL A 197 -9.97 -19.11 -50.82
N SER A 198 -11.28 -19.14 -51.06
CA SER A 198 -12.29 -18.82 -50.05
C SER A 198 -13.28 -19.98 -49.88
N PHE A 199 -13.51 -20.40 -48.64
CA PHE A 199 -14.48 -21.41 -48.23
C PHE A 199 -15.62 -20.75 -47.45
N ALA A 200 -16.85 -21.23 -47.61
CA ALA A 200 -18.03 -20.68 -46.94
C ALA A 200 -18.89 -21.75 -46.24
N ASP A 201 -19.66 -21.34 -45.25
CA ASP A 201 -20.59 -22.13 -44.44
C ASP A 201 -19.95 -23.31 -43.68
N HIS A 202 -19.83 -23.17 -42.35
CA HIS A 202 -19.32 -24.20 -41.43
C HIS A 202 -17.98 -24.78 -41.89
N VAL A 203 -17.00 -23.90 -42.09
CA VAL A 203 -15.64 -24.28 -42.44
C VAL A 203 -14.93 -24.84 -41.20
N HIS A 204 -14.27 -25.96 -41.38
CA HIS A 204 -13.48 -26.62 -40.35
C HIS A 204 -12.13 -27.04 -40.94
N VAL A 205 -11.05 -26.62 -40.30
CA VAL A 205 -9.67 -26.87 -40.70
C VAL A 205 -9.00 -27.76 -39.66
N LEU A 206 -8.30 -28.79 -40.12
CA LEU A 206 -7.50 -29.70 -39.32
C LEU A 206 -6.06 -29.69 -39.82
N SER A 207 -5.10 -29.45 -38.94
CA SER A 207 -3.67 -29.47 -39.24
C SER A 207 -2.89 -30.01 -38.03
N GLY A 208 -2.64 -31.33 -38.00
CA GLY A 208 -2.04 -31.99 -36.83
C GLY A 208 -2.97 -31.90 -35.61
N GLU A 209 -2.47 -31.37 -34.49
CA GLU A 209 -3.24 -31.12 -33.25
C GLU A 209 -3.99 -29.76 -33.26
N ARG A 210 -4.09 -29.10 -34.41
CA ARG A 210 -4.67 -27.77 -34.56
C ARG A 210 -6.00 -27.86 -35.27
N GLU A 211 -7.02 -27.22 -34.69
CA GLU A 211 -8.36 -27.17 -35.27
C GLU A 211 -8.82 -25.71 -35.36
N LEU A 212 -9.40 -25.33 -36.50
CA LEU A 212 -10.01 -24.00 -36.69
C LEU A 212 -11.41 -24.17 -37.26
N GLY A 213 -12.42 -23.73 -36.51
CA GLY A 213 -13.80 -23.61 -36.97
C GLY A 213 -14.20 -22.17 -37.25
N CYS A 214 -14.93 -21.92 -38.34
CA CYS A 214 -15.50 -20.61 -38.68
C CYS A 214 -16.60 -20.72 -39.75
N ASP A 215 -17.35 -19.64 -39.99
CA ASP A 215 -18.35 -19.60 -41.07
C ASP A 215 -17.72 -19.36 -42.45
N GLN A 216 -16.64 -18.58 -42.52
CA GLN A 216 -15.92 -18.30 -43.76
C GLN A 216 -14.41 -18.28 -43.52
N LEU A 217 -13.66 -18.91 -44.43
CA LEU A 217 -12.21 -18.96 -44.41
C LEU A 217 -11.68 -18.43 -45.74
N THR A 218 -10.67 -17.59 -45.70
CA THR A 218 -9.92 -17.13 -46.88
C THR A 218 -8.45 -17.40 -46.67
N ILE A 219 -7.80 -18.01 -47.66
CA ILE A 219 -6.37 -18.32 -47.67
C ILE A 219 -5.75 -17.58 -48.85
N LEU A 220 -4.72 -16.80 -48.59
CA LEU A 220 -3.86 -16.20 -49.60
C LEU A 220 -2.64 -17.11 -49.79
N LEU A 221 -2.40 -17.49 -51.05
CA LEU A 221 -1.30 -18.34 -51.46
C LEU A 221 -0.14 -17.47 -51.96
N GLY A 222 1.10 -17.82 -51.62
CA GLY A 222 2.31 -17.15 -52.09
C GLY A 222 2.67 -17.51 -53.55
N GLU A 223 3.58 -16.75 -54.13
CA GLU A 223 4.15 -17.03 -55.46
C GLU A 223 5.16 -18.18 -55.36
N SER A 224 4.76 -19.38 -55.78
CA SER A 224 5.60 -20.60 -55.77
C SER A 224 6.60 -20.67 -56.95
N GLU A 225 7.25 -19.58 -57.35
CA GLU A 225 8.25 -19.65 -58.43
C GLU A 225 9.52 -20.39 -57.96
N GLY A 226 9.64 -21.66 -58.31
CA GLY A 226 10.81 -22.50 -58.02
C GLY A 226 10.82 -23.17 -56.65
N SER A 227 9.72 -23.06 -55.89
CA SER A 227 9.51 -23.76 -54.61
C SER A 227 8.77 -25.06 -54.85
N ASP A 228 9.23 -26.15 -54.25
CA ASP A 228 8.55 -27.46 -54.23
C ASP A 228 7.33 -27.48 -53.29
N ARG A 229 7.00 -26.33 -52.67
CA ARG A 229 5.98 -26.21 -51.62
C ARG A 229 4.90 -25.18 -51.95
N LEU A 230 3.69 -25.46 -51.45
CA LEU A 230 2.58 -24.51 -51.45
C LEU A 230 2.79 -23.51 -50.30
N GLU A 231 3.08 -22.26 -50.63
CA GLU A 231 3.26 -21.20 -49.63
C GLU A 231 1.90 -20.58 -49.27
N VAL A 232 1.64 -20.44 -47.97
CA VAL A 232 0.47 -19.73 -47.44
C VAL A 232 0.99 -18.46 -46.78
N SER A 233 0.55 -17.28 -47.26
CA SER A 233 0.98 -16.00 -46.72
C SER A 233 0.09 -15.56 -45.55
N ASP A 234 -1.23 -15.61 -45.75
CA ASP A 234 -2.23 -15.09 -44.83
C ASP A 234 -3.48 -15.96 -44.79
N ILE A 235 -4.09 -16.04 -43.62
CA ILE A 235 -5.35 -16.73 -43.40
C ILE A 235 -6.30 -15.76 -42.70
N VAL A 236 -7.51 -15.61 -43.24
CA VAL A 236 -8.56 -14.79 -42.65
C VAL A 236 -9.79 -15.67 -42.41
N ALA A 237 -10.11 -15.90 -41.16
CA ALA A 237 -11.32 -16.63 -40.74
C ALA A 237 -12.33 -15.65 -40.14
N THR A 238 -13.61 -15.79 -40.48
CA THR A 238 -14.69 -14.91 -40.03
C THR A 238 -15.96 -15.70 -39.71
N GLY A 239 -16.74 -15.19 -38.75
CA GLY A 239 -18.01 -15.77 -38.29
C GLY A 239 -17.77 -16.91 -37.32
N GLY A 240 -17.99 -16.66 -36.02
CA GLY A 240 -17.90 -17.69 -34.97
C GLY A 240 -16.57 -18.45 -34.95
N VAL A 241 -15.45 -17.73 -34.97
CA VAL A 241 -14.12 -18.34 -35.02
C VAL A 241 -13.81 -19.06 -33.70
N GLU A 242 -13.40 -20.32 -33.80
CA GLU A 242 -12.87 -21.13 -32.70
C GLU A 242 -11.57 -21.80 -33.15
N LEU A 243 -10.45 -21.41 -32.54
CA LEU A 243 -9.12 -21.96 -32.77
C LEU A 243 -8.70 -22.78 -31.56
N ASN A 244 -8.47 -24.07 -31.77
CA ASN A 244 -7.91 -24.99 -30.79
C ASN A 244 -6.45 -25.26 -31.16
N TYR A 245 -5.53 -24.94 -30.25
CA TYR A 245 -4.10 -25.16 -30.41
C TYR A 245 -3.51 -25.69 -29.10
N LEU A 246 -3.08 -26.97 -29.11
CA LEU A 246 -2.58 -27.67 -27.92
C LEU A 246 -3.61 -27.63 -26.76
N HIS A 247 -3.30 -26.90 -25.69
CA HIS A 247 -4.16 -26.71 -24.53
C HIS A 247 -4.81 -25.31 -24.48
N GLN A 248 -4.77 -24.58 -25.61
CA GLN A 248 -5.30 -23.24 -25.73
C GLN A 248 -6.51 -23.24 -26.66
N VAL A 249 -7.56 -22.53 -26.24
CA VAL A 249 -8.77 -22.35 -27.04
C VAL A 249 -9.03 -20.86 -27.18
N ALA A 250 -9.02 -20.35 -28.42
CA ALA A 250 -9.28 -18.96 -28.72
C ALA A 250 -10.60 -18.82 -29.49
N ARG A 251 -11.47 -17.89 -29.07
CA ARG A 251 -12.80 -17.67 -29.67
C ARG A 251 -13.02 -16.20 -30.00
N GLY A 252 -13.56 -15.91 -31.18
CA GLY A 252 -13.82 -14.54 -31.64
C GLY A 252 -14.75 -14.49 -32.85
N GLN A 253 -14.86 -13.32 -33.48
CA GLN A 253 -15.64 -13.16 -34.72
C GLN A 253 -14.77 -13.14 -35.96
N LYS A 254 -13.51 -12.72 -35.83
CA LYS A 254 -12.56 -12.71 -36.94
C LYS A 254 -11.15 -13.02 -36.43
N LEU A 255 -10.43 -13.84 -37.17
CA LEU A 255 -9.00 -14.14 -36.99
C LEU A 255 -8.27 -13.77 -38.27
N GLU A 256 -7.25 -12.94 -38.16
CA GLU A 256 -6.25 -12.67 -39.20
C GLU A 256 -4.93 -13.31 -38.77
N TRP A 257 -4.44 -14.27 -39.53
CA TRP A 257 -3.19 -14.96 -39.28
C TRP A 257 -2.19 -14.63 -40.38
N HIS A 258 -1.07 -14.04 -40.00
CA HIS A 258 0.05 -13.73 -40.89
C HIS A 258 1.14 -14.77 -40.69
N ASN A 259 1.33 -15.65 -41.68
CA ASN A 259 2.21 -16.80 -41.58
C ASN A 259 3.70 -16.39 -41.56
N VAL A 260 4.07 -15.33 -42.28
CA VAL A 260 5.47 -14.85 -42.34
C VAL A 260 5.92 -14.24 -41.01
N THR A 261 5.08 -13.43 -40.37
CA THR A 261 5.42 -12.79 -39.08
C THR A 261 5.02 -13.62 -37.87
N GLN A 262 4.32 -14.73 -38.09
CA GLN A 262 3.74 -15.58 -37.05
C GLN A 262 2.90 -14.77 -36.05
N THR A 263 2.03 -13.92 -36.61
CA THR A 263 1.17 -13.01 -35.86
C THR A 263 -0.29 -13.34 -36.11
N GLY A 264 -1.04 -13.61 -35.04
CA GLY A 264 -2.49 -13.78 -35.09
C GLY A 264 -3.20 -12.58 -34.47
N VAL A 265 -4.22 -12.03 -35.11
CA VAL A 265 -5.10 -10.99 -34.56
C VAL A 265 -6.52 -11.53 -34.50
N LEU A 266 -7.05 -11.71 -33.29
CA LEU A 266 -8.41 -12.16 -33.03
C LEU A 266 -9.26 -11.01 -32.50
N THR A 267 -10.36 -10.71 -33.19
CA THR A 267 -11.26 -9.60 -32.85
C THR A 267 -12.65 -10.11 -32.50
N GLY A 268 -13.24 -9.52 -31.46
CA GLY A 268 -14.65 -9.63 -31.14
C GLY A 268 -15.50 -8.63 -31.93
N GLU A 269 -16.82 -8.82 -31.95
CA GLU A 269 -17.79 -7.92 -32.61
C GLU A 269 -19.12 -7.93 -31.83
N ASP A 270 -19.95 -6.90 -32.01
CA ASP A 270 -21.31 -6.78 -31.44
C ASP A 270 -21.38 -6.99 -29.92
N GLY A 271 -20.41 -6.45 -29.18
CA GLY A 271 -20.35 -6.55 -27.72
C GLY A 271 -19.93 -7.91 -27.18
N ARG A 272 -19.57 -8.88 -28.04
CA ARG A 272 -18.93 -10.14 -27.64
C ARG A 272 -17.41 -10.01 -27.77
N PRO A 273 -16.65 -10.01 -26.66
CA PRO A 273 -15.19 -9.91 -26.73
C PRO A 273 -14.59 -11.17 -27.36
N ALA A 274 -13.43 -11.02 -28.00
CA ALA A 274 -12.54 -12.14 -28.26
C ALA A 274 -12.07 -12.72 -26.91
N SER A 275 -11.93 -14.03 -26.83
CA SER A 275 -11.51 -14.71 -25.61
C SER A 275 -10.45 -15.77 -25.90
N MET A 276 -9.60 -16.03 -24.92
CA MET A 276 -8.63 -17.11 -24.93
C MET A 276 -8.67 -17.83 -23.59
N THR A 277 -8.71 -19.15 -23.64
CA THR A 277 -8.66 -20.02 -22.47
C THR A 277 -7.41 -20.87 -22.54
N THR A 278 -6.59 -20.83 -21.50
CA THR A 278 -5.42 -21.69 -21.28
C THR A 278 -5.65 -22.57 -20.05
N PRO A 279 -4.74 -23.50 -19.72
CA PRO A 279 -4.80 -24.23 -18.45
C PRO A 279 -4.73 -23.32 -17.22
N GLU A 280 -4.02 -22.20 -17.33
CA GLU A 280 -3.70 -21.29 -16.23
C GLU A 280 -4.71 -20.15 -16.08
N PHE A 281 -5.25 -19.63 -17.19
CA PHE A 281 -6.10 -18.44 -17.15
C PHE A 281 -7.12 -18.38 -18.30
N GLU A 282 -8.12 -17.52 -18.12
CA GLU A 282 -9.08 -17.10 -19.14
C GLU A 282 -8.93 -15.60 -19.35
N MET A 283 -8.76 -15.17 -20.59
CA MET A 283 -8.63 -13.75 -20.96
C MET A 283 -9.72 -13.38 -21.97
N ALA A 284 -10.26 -12.17 -21.86
CA ALA A 284 -11.19 -11.61 -22.83
C ALA A 284 -10.87 -10.13 -23.12
N GLY A 285 -11.01 -9.72 -24.38
CA GLY A 285 -10.77 -8.34 -24.83
C GLY A 285 -11.37 -8.08 -26.21
N GLY A 286 -11.43 -6.81 -26.62
CA GLY A 286 -11.96 -6.45 -27.95
C GLY A 286 -11.09 -6.96 -29.10
N ARG A 287 -9.76 -6.88 -28.93
CA ARG A 287 -8.75 -7.28 -29.90
C ARG A 287 -7.58 -7.95 -29.18
N LEU A 288 -7.31 -9.21 -29.50
CA LEU A 288 -6.22 -10.00 -28.95
C LEU A 288 -5.20 -10.27 -30.06
N THR A 289 -3.93 -9.97 -29.81
CA THR A 289 -2.82 -10.23 -30.73
C THR A 289 -1.87 -11.25 -30.13
N PHE A 290 -1.52 -12.26 -30.92
CA PHE A 290 -0.63 -13.36 -30.60
C PHE A 290 0.65 -13.19 -31.42
N TYR A 291 1.79 -13.08 -30.76
CA TYR A 291 3.10 -13.07 -31.40
C TYR A 291 3.81 -14.38 -31.04
N ARG A 292 3.85 -15.36 -31.95
CA ARG A 292 4.45 -16.68 -31.62
C ARG A 292 5.97 -16.62 -31.53
N VAL A 293 6.63 -15.83 -32.38
CA VAL A 293 8.11 -15.73 -32.43
C VAL A 293 8.73 -15.42 -31.06
N ASN A 294 8.01 -14.71 -30.19
CA ASN A 294 8.49 -14.33 -28.86
C ASN A 294 7.51 -14.70 -27.73
N ASP A 295 6.57 -15.62 -28.00
CA ASP A 295 5.48 -16.03 -27.10
C ASP A 295 4.89 -14.88 -26.28
N ARG A 296 4.45 -13.83 -26.99
CA ARG A 296 3.85 -12.65 -26.40
C ARG A 296 2.39 -12.54 -26.77
N PHE A 297 1.56 -12.33 -25.75
CA PHE A 297 0.14 -12.01 -25.90
C PHE A 297 -0.07 -10.52 -25.63
N HIS A 298 -0.90 -9.89 -26.44
CA HIS A 298 -1.27 -8.49 -26.27
C HIS A 298 -2.78 -8.32 -26.44
N ALA A 299 -3.43 -7.68 -25.47
CA ALA A 299 -4.82 -7.27 -25.56
C ALA A 299 -4.91 -5.75 -25.65
N GLU A 300 -5.58 -5.24 -26.68
CA GLU A 300 -5.80 -3.81 -26.89
C GLU A 300 -7.19 -3.40 -26.39
N GLY A 301 -7.24 -2.28 -25.67
CA GLY A 301 -8.46 -1.73 -25.09
C GLY A 301 -8.90 -2.45 -23.81
N PRO A 302 -10.15 -2.22 -23.39
CA PRO A 302 -10.69 -2.81 -22.18
C PRO A 302 -10.79 -4.34 -22.27
N GLY A 303 -10.50 -5.01 -21.16
CA GLY A 303 -10.55 -6.46 -21.08
C GLY A 303 -10.56 -6.99 -19.66
N THR A 304 -10.65 -8.31 -19.56
CA THR A 304 -10.64 -9.06 -18.30
C THR A 304 -9.73 -10.27 -18.39
N LEU A 305 -9.12 -10.61 -17.27
CA LEU A 305 -8.35 -11.82 -17.07
C LEU A 305 -8.82 -12.49 -15.79
N ARG A 306 -8.98 -13.81 -15.85
CA ARG A 306 -9.32 -14.66 -14.71
C ARG A 306 -8.25 -15.74 -14.60
N TRP A 307 -7.41 -15.66 -13.58
CA TRP A 307 -6.46 -16.73 -13.27
C TRP A 307 -7.22 -17.88 -12.60
N LYS A 308 -6.97 -19.11 -13.06
CA LYS A 308 -7.54 -20.32 -12.47
C LYS A 308 -6.75 -20.65 -11.20
N ALA A 309 -7.48 -21.05 -10.15
CA ALA A 309 -6.86 -21.47 -8.91
C ALA A 309 -6.05 -22.76 -9.13
N THR A 310 -4.78 -22.73 -8.77
CA THR A 310 -3.89 -23.90 -8.86
C THR A 310 -3.48 -24.29 -7.45
N GLY A 311 -4.31 -25.06 -6.76
CA GLY A 311 -4.01 -25.53 -5.41
C GLY A 311 -5.02 -26.58 -4.92
N PRO A 312 -4.61 -27.55 -4.10
CA PRO A 312 -5.56 -28.40 -3.38
C PRO A 312 -6.43 -27.53 -2.46
N GLU A 313 -7.70 -27.92 -2.32
CA GLU A 313 -8.65 -27.35 -1.37
C GLU A 313 -7.97 -27.18 0.00
N PRO A 314 -8.05 -26.00 0.66
CA PRO A 314 -7.31 -25.74 1.88
C PRO A 314 -7.66 -26.80 2.92
N ALA A 315 -6.63 -27.47 3.46
CA ALA A 315 -6.80 -28.40 4.55
C ALA A 315 -7.47 -27.66 5.72
N ALA A 316 -8.49 -28.31 6.30
CA ALA A 316 -9.25 -27.78 7.42
C ALA A 316 -8.33 -27.27 8.54
N GLU A 317 -8.56 -26.00 8.91
CA GLU A 317 -8.11 -25.33 10.13
C GLU A 317 -6.65 -25.61 10.53
N ALA A 318 -5.71 -24.90 9.88
CA ALA A 318 -4.46 -24.58 10.54
C ALA A 318 -4.75 -23.74 11.80
N PRO A 319 -4.07 -23.99 12.93
CA PRO A 319 -4.30 -23.25 14.17
C PRO A 319 -4.11 -21.76 13.91
N ALA A 320 -5.03 -20.93 14.46
CA ALA A 320 -5.03 -19.48 14.32
C ALA A 320 -3.61 -18.90 14.55
N GLN A 321 -2.92 -18.63 13.45
CA GLN A 321 -1.69 -17.86 13.47
C GLN A 321 -2.09 -16.40 13.64
N VAL A 322 -1.41 -15.70 14.54
CA VAL A 322 -1.55 -14.25 14.71
C VAL A 322 -1.39 -13.58 13.33
N GLU A 323 -2.43 -12.86 12.89
CA GLU A 323 -2.50 -12.25 11.55
C GLU A 323 -1.30 -11.33 11.29
N ALA A 324 -0.69 -11.47 10.11
CA ALA A 324 0.42 -10.63 9.66
C ALA A 324 -0.06 -9.19 9.36
N TRP A 325 0.82 -8.20 9.56
CA TRP A 325 0.50 -6.78 9.30
C TRP A 325 0.23 -6.48 7.84
N GLY A 326 0.83 -7.25 6.93
CA GLY A 326 0.67 -7.17 5.48
C GLY A 326 0.05 -8.47 4.95
N VAL A 327 -1.18 -8.44 4.44
CA VAL A 327 -1.61 -9.51 3.54
C VAL A 327 -1.12 -9.10 2.15
N GLY A 328 -0.42 -10.00 1.46
CA GLY A 328 -0.06 -9.77 0.07
C GLY A 328 -1.33 -9.44 -0.74
N PRO A 329 -1.33 -8.45 -1.64
CA PRO A 329 -2.54 -7.99 -2.30
C PRO A 329 -3.26 -9.08 -3.10
N LEU A 330 -2.57 -10.16 -3.48
CA LEU A 330 -3.06 -11.27 -4.29
C LEU A 330 -2.36 -12.57 -3.88
N ASP A 331 -3.06 -13.68 -3.75
CA ASP A 331 -2.46 -14.99 -3.46
C ASP A 331 -3.01 -16.08 -4.40
N LEU A 332 -2.26 -16.42 -5.45
CA LEU A 332 -2.63 -17.49 -6.39
C LEU A 332 -2.67 -18.90 -5.76
N SER A 333 -2.04 -19.09 -4.60
CA SER A 333 -1.96 -20.39 -3.90
C SER A 333 -3.13 -20.65 -2.94
N SER A 334 -3.94 -19.63 -2.65
CA SER A 334 -5.13 -19.70 -1.79
C SER A 334 -6.25 -20.66 -2.28
N GLY A 335 -6.10 -21.24 -3.48
CA GLY A 335 -7.13 -22.03 -4.13
C GLY A 335 -8.31 -21.19 -4.67
N GLN A 336 -8.18 -19.86 -4.70
CA GLN A 336 -9.22 -18.93 -5.13
C GLN A 336 -8.84 -18.22 -6.44
N PRO A 337 -9.80 -17.98 -7.36
CA PRO A 337 -9.50 -17.33 -8.63
C PRO A 337 -9.26 -15.83 -8.45
N VAL A 338 -8.21 -15.31 -9.09
CA VAL A 338 -7.94 -13.87 -9.19
C VAL A 338 -8.62 -13.32 -10.46
N ARG A 339 -9.34 -12.21 -10.33
CA ARG A 339 -9.94 -11.49 -11.46
C ARG A 339 -9.28 -10.13 -11.62
N ILE A 340 -8.84 -9.82 -12.83
CA ILE A 340 -8.21 -8.54 -13.18
C ILE A 340 -9.01 -7.94 -14.34
N SER A 341 -9.36 -6.67 -14.25
CA SER A 341 -9.90 -5.88 -15.35
C SER A 341 -8.99 -4.69 -15.64
N TRP A 342 -8.96 -4.25 -16.90
CA TRP A 342 -8.20 -3.07 -17.34
C TRP A 342 -8.97 -2.32 -18.43
N GLN A 343 -8.55 -1.09 -18.73
CA GLN A 343 -9.20 -0.20 -19.70
C GLN A 343 -8.33 0.13 -20.93
N SER A 344 -6.99 0.02 -20.85
CA SER A 344 -6.12 0.43 -21.96
C SER A 344 -5.44 -0.74 -22.67
N SER A 345 -4.65 -1.55 -21.97
CA SER A 345 -3.99 -2.71 -22.59
C SER A 345 -3.49 -3.72 -21.58
N MET A 346 -3.28 -4.96 -22.03
CA MET A 346 -2.57 -5.98 -21.30
C MET A 346 -1.52 -6.62 -22.19
N THR A 347 -0.34 -6.93 -21.63
CA THR A 347 0.70 -7.71 -22.32
C THR A 347 1.17 -8.82 -21.40
N TYR A 348 1.26 -10.04 -21.92
CA TYR A 348 1.83 -11.19 -21.22
C TYR A 348 3.00 -11.76 -22.01
N HIS A 349 4.17 -11.82 -21.38
CA HIS A 349 5.37 -12.41 -21.94
C HIS A 349 5.57 -13.79 -21.32
N VAL A 350 5.41 -14.87 -22.10
CA VAL A 350 5.50 -16.24 -21.55
C VAL A 350 6.92 -16.57 -21.08
N ALA A 351 7.94 -16.20 -21.85
CA ALA A 351 9.34 -16.49 -21.51
C ALA A 351 9.79 -15.80 -20.21
N GLU A 352 9.36 -14.56 -19.99
CA GLU A 352 9.68 -13.79 -18.78
C GLU A 352 8.68 -14.04 -17.64
N ARG A 353 7.51 -14.60 -17.95
CA ARG A 353 6.38 -14.80 -17.04
C ARG A 353 5.92 -13.52 -16.36
N ILE A 354 5.88 -12.45 -17.15
CA ILE A 354 5.45 -11.12 -16.71
C ILE A 354 4.13 -10.77 -17.39
N ALA A 355 3.11 -10.49 -16.59
CA ALA A 355 1.85 -9.92 -17.04
C ALA A 355 1.79 -8.44 -16.65
N SER A 356 1.62 -7.56 -17.63
CA SER A 356 1.55 -6.11 -17.44
C SER A 356 0.18 -5.59 -17.90
N PHE A 357 -0.50 -4.84 -17.05
CA PHE A 357 -1.83 -4.28 -17.25
C PHE A 357 -1.77 -2.75 -17.14
N GLN A 358 -2.52 -2.05 -17.97
CA GLN A 358 -2.53 -0.59 -18.03
C GLN A 358 -3.95 -0.03 -18.18
N GLY A 359 -4.16 1.12 -17.54
CA GLY A 359 -5.38 1.92 -17.59
C GLY A 359 -6.42 1.41 -16.61
N GLN A 360 -6.60 2.12 -15.48
CA GLN A 360 -7.64 1.85 -14.47
C GLN A 360 -7.82 0.35 -14.19
N VAL A 361 -6.73 -0.27 -13.75
CA VAL A 361 -6.63 -1.70 -13.46
C VAL A 361 -7.28 -1.99 -12.12
N VAL A 362 -8.14 -2.99 -12.06
CA VAL A 362 -8.74 -3.49 -10.82
C VAL A 362 -8.51 -4.99 -10.73
N ALA A 363 -7.74 -5.40 -9.73
CA ALA A 363 -7.57 -6.79 -9.34
C ALA A 363 -8.44 -7.10 -8.12
N HIS A 364 -9.12 -8.23 -8.11
CA HIS A 364 -10.05 -8.64 -7.07
C HIS A 364 -9.90 -10.12 -6.75
N GLN A 365 -9.83 -10.42 -5.46
CA GLN A 365 -9.77 -11.76 -4.91
C GLN A 365 -10.56 -11.82 -3.59
N GLN A 366 -11.67 -12.56 -3.57
CA GLN A 366 -12.60 -12.65 -2.42
C GLN A 366 -13.04 -11.28 -1.86
N SER A 367 -12.54 -10.90 -0.68
CA SER A 367 -12.84 -9.64 0.02
C SER A 367 -11.72 -8.61 -0.11
N SER A 368 -10.68 -8.92 -0.88
CA SER A 368 -9.54 -8.03 -1.14
C SER A 368 -9.60 -7.50 -2.58
N SER A 369 -9.30 -6.21 -2.73
CA SER A 369 -9.28 -5.52 -4.02
C SER A 369 -8.10 -4.56 -4.11
N LEU A 370 -7.55 -4.43 -5.31
CA LEU A 370 -6.42 -3.57 -5.63
C LEU A 370 -6.76 -2.78 -6.90
N ALA A 371 -6.84 -1.46 -6.80
CA ALA A 371 -7.07 -0.55 -7.92
C ALA A 371 -5.81 0.31 -8.16
N CYS A 372 -5.42 0.51 -9.42
CA CYS A 372 -4.24 1.29 -9.82
C CYS A 372 -4.28 1.67 -11.31
N GLU A 373 -3.38 2.54 -11.79
CA GLU A 373 -3.25 2.82 -13.22
C GLU A 373 -2.44 1.76 -13.97
N GLN A 374 -1.45 1.16 -13.32
CA GLN A 374 -0.54 0.17 -13.89
C GLN A 374 -0.31 -0.97 -12.90
N LEU A 375 -0.36 -2.21 -13.37
CA LEU A 375 -0.09 -3.40 -12.58
C LEU A 375 0.86 -4.32 -13.36
N ALA A 376 1.94 -4.77 -12.74
CA ALA A 376 2.82 -5.79 -13.26
C ALA A 376 2.89 -6.96 -12.26
N LEU A 377 2.69 -8.17 -12.77
CA LEU A 377 2.77 -9.43 -12.02
C LEU A 377 3.90 -10.26 -12.60
N THR A 378 4.85 -10.67 -11.77
CA THR A 378 5.89 -11.64 -12.12
C THR A 378 5.55 -12.98 -11.47
N LEU A 379 5.50 -14.04 -12.26
CA LEU A 379 5.15 -15.39 -11.80
C LEU A 379 6.37 -16.28 -11.66
N GLU A 380 6.28 -17.27 -10.78
CA GLU A 380 7.33 -18.28 -10.59
C GLU A 380 7.52 -19.18 -11.84
N PRO A 381 8.69 -19.82 -12.02
CA PRO A 381 8.98 -20.74 -13.13
C PRO A 381 8.14 -22.03 -13.17
N ASP A 382 7.37 -22.34 -12.12
CA ASP A 382 6.37 -23.41 -12.11
C ASP A 382 4.95 -22.93 -12.46
N GLY A 383 4.75 -21.61 -12.56
CA GLY A 383 3.51 -20.96 -13.04
C GLY A 383 2.40 -20.89 -12.01
N GLY A 384 2.60 -21.48 -10.83
CA GLY A 384 1.57 -21.62 -9.81
C GLY A 384 1.48 -20.46 -8.82
N GLN A 385 2.52 -19.63 -8.70
CA GLN A 385 2.63 -18.62 -7.66
C GLN A 385 3.10 -17.25 -8.17
N ILE A 386 2.65 -16.19 -7.48
CA ILE A 386 3.14 -14.83 -7.71
C ILE A 386 4.48 -14.67 -7.00
N GLN A 387 5.51 -14.29 -7.74
CA GLN A 387 6.81 -13.93 -7.18
C GLN A 387 6.83 -12.46 -6.74
N LYS A 388 6.29 -11.57 -7.57
CA LYS A 388 6.36 -10.12 -7.37
C LYS A 388 5.12 -9.41 -7.93
N VAL A 389 4.63 -8.42 -7.21
CA VAL A 389 3.59 -7.47 -7.66
C VAL A 389 4.14 -6.06 -7.63
N GLU A 390 3.95 -5.33 -8.72
CA GLU A 390 4.24 -3.90 -8.80
C GLU A 390 3.00 -3.18 -9.30
N ALA A 391 2.40 -2.34 -8.44
CA ALA A 391 1.28 -1.48 -8.80
C ALA A 391 1.70 -0.02 -8.74
N GLY A 392 1.22 0.81 -9.66
CA GLY A 392 1.60 2.22 -9.77
C GLY A 392 0.47 3.10 -10.28
N GLY A 393 0.54 4.39 -9.92
CA GLY A 393 -0.44 5.42 -10.28
C GLY A 393 -1.70 5.32 -9.43
N GLY A 394 -1.67 5.97 -8.27
CA GLY A 394 -2.83 6.07 -7.36
C GLY A 394 -3.36 4.71 -6.89
N VAL A 395 -2.49 3.91 -6.28
CA VAL A 395 -2.82 2.58 -5.76
C VAL A 395 -3.77 2.69 -4.56
N CYS A 396 -4.90 2.02 -4.65
CA CYS A 396 -5.85 1.81 -3.56
C CYS A 396 -6.03 0.30 -3.32
N MET A 397 -5.76 -0.17 -2.11
CA MET A 397 -6.00 -1.55 -1.71
C MET A 397 -6.99 -1.56 -0.57
N HIS A 398 -8.04 -2.36 -0.70
CA HIS A 398 -9.06 -2.57 0.32
C HIS A 398 -9.15 -4.06 0.63
N ASP A 399 -9.09 -4.42 1.90
CA ASP A 399 -9.11 -5.80 2.37
C ASP A 399 -10.05 -5.95 3.56
N GLU A 400 -11.13 -6.69 3.40
CA GLU A 400 -12.09 -6.97 4.49
C GLU A 400 -11.81 -8.30 5.20
N THR A 401 -10.67 -8.95 4.95
CA THR A 401 -10.25 -10.11 5.74
C THR A 401 -9.87 -9.66 7.16
N GLY A 402 -10.74 -9.93 8.14
CA GLY A 402 -10.52 -9.63 9.57
C GLY A 402 -11.70 -8.90 10.23
N GLU A 403 -11.65 -8.72 11.56
CA GLU A 403 -12.71 -8.01 12.31
C GLU A 403 -12.72 -6.49 12.04
N GLN A 404 -11.59 -5.94 11.62
CA GLN A 404 -11.41 -4.52 11.31
C GLN A 404 -10.78 -4.40 9.92
N GLY A 405 -11.62 -4.14 8.91
CA GLY A 405 -11.16 -4.00 7.52
C GLY A 405 -9.99 -3.01 7.38
N ARG A 406 -9.18 -3.23 6.34
CA ARG A 406 -7.96 -2.49 6.07
C ARG A 406 -8.05 -1.75 4.74
N GLU A 407 -7.58 -0.50 4.76
CA GLU A 407 -7.47 0.34 3.57
C GLU A 407 -6.04 0.87 3.43
N VAL A 408 -5.48 0.82 2.23
CA VAL A 408 -4.15 1.34 1.90
C VAL A 408 -4.24 2.24 0.68
N LEU A 409 -3.71 3.45 0.81
CA LEU A 409 -3.61 4.45 -0.25
C LEU A 409 -2.14 4.82 -0.45
N CYS A 410 -1.61 4.65 -1.66
CA CYS A 410 -0.24 5.02 -2.02
C CYS A 410 -0.12 5.32 -3.53
N ASP A 411 1.03 5.81 -3.99
CA ASP A 411 1.28 5.99 -5.42
C ASP A 411 1.87 4.74 -6.07
N ARG A 412 2.74 4.03 -5.34
CA ARG A 412 3.36 2.78 -5.79
C ARG A 412 3.36 1.75 -4.67
N LEU A 413 3.00 0.51 -5.02
CA LEU A 413 3.09 -0.67 -4.17
C LEU A 413 4.04 -1.68 -4.83
N VAL A 414 4.99 -2.20 -4.06
CA VAL A 414 5.86 -3.31 -4.47
C VAL A 414 5.75 -4.41 -3.42
N TRP A 415 5.30 -5.59 -3.82
CA TRP A 415 5.27 -6.77 -2.97
C TRP A 415 6.19 -7.85 -3.55
N ASP A 416 7.14 -8.30 -2.73
CA ASP A 416 8.03 -9.43 -3.01
C ASP A 416 7.58 -10.62 -2.14
N ALA A 417 6.89 -11.58 -2.76
CA ALA A 417 6.29 -12.70 -2.05
C ALA A 417 7.37 -13.63 -1.43
N ARG A 418 8.53 -13.76 -2.06
CA ARG A 418 9.64 -14.60 -1.55
C ARG A 418 10.26 -14.04 -0.28
N LYS A 419 10.31 -12.71 -0.16
CA LYS A 419 10.81 -12.01 1.04
C LYS A 419 9.71 -11.70 2.05
N ASP A 420 8.45 -11.96 1.69
CA ASP A 420 7.27 -11.54 2.44
C ASP A 420 7.35 -10.06 2.87
N ARG A 421 7.68 -9.20 1.88
CA ARG A 421 7.95 -7.78 2.08
C ARG A 421 7.10 -6.93 1.15
N ILE A 422 6.39 -5.96 1.73
CA ILE A 422 5.56 -4.98 1.02
C ILE A 422 6.16 -3.59 1.24
N GLU A 423 6.40 -2.85 0.17
CA GLU A 423 6.83 -1.46 0.18
C GLU A 423 5.72 -0.59 -0.44
N LEU A 424 5.32 0.44 0.30
CA LEU A 424 4.35 1.44 -0.13
C LEU A 424 5.04 2.79 -0.21
N ILE A 425 4.89 3.46 -1.34
CA ILE A 425 5.61 4.71 -1.64
C ILE A 425 4.61 5.75 -2.12
N ALA A 426 4.70 6.96 -1.59
CA ALA A 426 3.88 8.09 -2.01
C ALA A 426 4.51 8.89 -3.17
N ALA A 427 3.67 9.54 -3.96
CA ALA A 427 4.11 10.52 -4.94
C ALA A 427 4.78 11.73 -4.26
N GLU A 428 5.48 12.55 -5.05
CA GLU A 428 6.10 13.77 -4.54
C GLU A 428 5.06 14.73 -3.92
N GLY A 429 5.28 15.09 -2.65
CA GLY A 429 4.37 15.96 -1.89
C GLY A 429 3.12 15.27 -1.31
N GLN A 430 2.99 13.95 -1.45
CA GLN A 430 1.89 13.15 -0.87
C GLN A 430 2.39 12.20 0.23
N THR A 431 1.46 11.50 0.88
CA THR A 431 1.74 10.49 1.92
C THR A 431 1.00 9.19 1.61
N VAL A 432 1.63 8.08 1.92
CA VAL A 432 0.97 6.78 2.09
C VAL A 432 0.03 6.90 3.29
N SER A 433 -1.16 6.31 3.17
CA SER A 433 -2.10 6.13 4.28
C SER A 433 -2.40 4.66 4.42
N VAL A 434 -2.20 4.10 5.61
CA VAL A 434 -2.65 2.75 5.96
C VAL A 434 -3.62 2.89 7.12
N ALA A 435 -4.86 2.47 6.90
CA ALA A 435 -5.91 2.44 7.91
C ALA A 435 -6.27 0.99 8.26
N VAL A 436 -6.40 0.70 9.54
CA VAL A 436 -6.89 -0.59 10.08
C VAL A 436 -7.95 -0.25 11.12
N GLY A 437 -9.22 -0.47 10.79
CA GLY A 437 -10.33 -0.02 11.62
C GLY A 437 -10.24 1.49 11.93
N PRO A 438 -10.21 1.89 13.21
CA PRO A 438 -10.17 3.30 13.61
C PRO A 438 -8.74 3.86 13.74
N HIS A 439 -7.72 3.06 13.40
CA HIS A 439 -6.31 3.42 13.49
C HIS A 439 -5.78 3.82 12.11
N THR A 440 -4.94 4.85 12.04
CA THR A 440 -4.37 5.32 10.77
C THR A 440 -2.91 5.69 10.94
N ILE A 441 -2.06 5.19 10.05
CA ILE A 441 -0.66 5.60 9.93
C ILE A 441 -0.45 6.29 8.58
N THR A 442 0.26 7.42 8.61
CA THR A 442 0.60 8.21 7.43
C THR A 442 2.09 8.50 7.41
N SER A 443 2.75 8.22 6.30
CA SER A 443 4.18 8.54 6.08
C SER A 443 4.44 8.57 4.58
N ARG A 444 5.61 9.08 4.15
CA ARG A 444 5.93 9.08 2.72
C ARG A 444 6.25 7.69 2.19
N ASP A 445 6.86 6.86 3.04
CA ASP A 445 7.22 5.47 2.76
C ASP A 445 6.77 4.59 3.93
N VAL A 446 6.19 3.43 3.63
CA VAL A 446 5.79 2.43 4.63
C VAL A 446 6.23 1.05 4.15
N VAL A 447 6.95 0.32 5.00
CA VAL A 447 7.47 -1.02 4.69
C VAL A 447 6.91 -2.02 5.70
N PHE A 448 6.25 -3.05 5.18
CA PHE A 448 5.87 -4.23 5.96
C PHE A 448 6.87 -5.33 5.66
N ASN A 449 7.58 -5.80 6.68
CA ASN A 449 8.39 -7.00 6.63
C ASN A 449 7.71 -8.05 7.51
N ASN A 450 6.85 -8.86 6.89
CA ASN A 450 6.02 -9.83 7.60
C ASN A 450 6.84 -11.01 8.12
N ALA A 451 7.89 -11.41 7.40
CA ALA A 451 8.81 -12.47 7.83
C ALA A 451 9.44 -12.15 9.20
N ASP A 452 9.86 -10.89 9.39
CA ASP A 452 10.44 -10.41 10.65
C ASP A 452 9.39 -9.83 11.62
N ARG A 453 8.13 -9.71 11.18
CA ARG A 453 7.01 -9.05 11.88
C ARG A 453 7.32 -7.61 12.30
N VAL A 454 7.88 -6.85 11.35
CA VAL A 454 8.27 -5.45 11.54
C VAL A 454 7.53 -4.56 10.55
N LEU A 455 6.93 -3.49 11.07
CA LEU A 455 6.45 -2.34 10.29
C LEU A 455 7.46 -1.20 10.43
N GLU A 456 7.89 -0.61 9.33
CA GLU A 456 8.83 0.52 9.32
C GLU A 456 8.28 1.70 8.51
N CYS A 457 8.45 2.91 9.05
CA CYS A 457 8.32 4.16 8.32
C CYS A 457 9.67 4.87 8.37
N PRO A 458 10.49 4.81 7.32
CA PRO A 458 11.88 5.29 7.35
C PRO A 458 12.01 6.82 7.29
N VAL A 459 10.89 7.54 7.19
CA VAL A 459 10.80 8.99 7.09
C VAL A 459 9.70 9.53 8.00
N ALA A 460 9.62 10.86 8.13
CA ALA A 460 8.59 11.56 8.89
C ALA A 460 7.17 11.03 8.64
N GLY A 461 6.34 11.09 9.68
CA GLY A 461 4.97 10.61 9.60
C GLY A 461 4.15 10.88 10.86
N ARG A 462 2.92 10.38 10.82
CA ARG A 462 1.90 10.55 11.86
C ARG A 462 1.13 9.24 12.07
N LEU A 463 0.90 8.89 13.32
CA LEU A 463 0.08 7.78 13.77
C LEU A 463 -1.09 8.33 14.57
N ALA A 464 -2.31 7.93 14.24
CA ALA A 464 -3.52 8.25 14.96
C ALA A 464 -4.18 6.96 15.46
N VAL A 465 -4.43 6.87 16.76
CA VAL A 465 -5.04 5.73 17.43
C VAL A 465 -6.31 6.21 18.14
N ARG A 466 -7.48 5.68 17.75
CA ARG A 466 -8.74 5.94 18.46
C ARG A 466 -9.12 4.72 19.28
N SER A 467 -9.47 4.92 20.54
CA SER A 467 -9.94 3.84 21.41
C SER A 467 -11.32 3.36 20.98
N SER A 468 -11.58 2.06 21.01
CA SER A 468 -12.92 1.52 20.79
C SER A 468 -13.87 1.98 21.92
N PRO A 469 -15.16 2.27 21.62
CA PRO A 469 -16.14 2.55 22.66
C PRO A 469 -16.26 1.34 23.60
N ARG A 470 -16.18 1.61 24.90
CA ARG A 470 -16.26 0.59 25.96
C ARG A 470 -17.59 -0.18 25.85
N PRO A 471 -17.63 -1.51 26.03
CA PRO A 471 -18.88 -2.28 25.93
C PRO A 471 -19.96 -1.75 26.87
N GLU A 472 -21.17 -1.57 26.34
CA GLU A 472 -22.35 -1.09 27.07
C GLU A 472 -22.69 -2.02 28.25
N GLY A 473 -22.65 -1.48 29.47
CA GLY A 473 -23.03 -2.25 30.67
C GLY A 473 -22.75 -1.58 32.02
N LEU A 474 -21.96 -0.50 32.07
CA LEU A 474 -21.69 0.25 33.30
C LEU A 474 -22.11 1.71 33.10
N GLY A 475 -23.23 2.08 33.71
CA GLY A 475 -23.82 3.41 33.58
C GLY A 475 -22.91 4.51 34.10
N ALA A 476 -22.52 5.40 33.19
CA ALA A 476 -22.23 6.82 33.35
C ALA A 476 -21.91 7.33 31.93
N GLU A 477 -22.26 8.57 31.61
CA GLU A 477 -21.97 9.23 30.33
C GLU A 477 -20.52 8.93 29.88
N ALA A 478 -20.38 8.07 28.88
CA ALA A 478 -19.08 7.67 28.36
C ALA A 478 -18.54 8.83 27.52
N ALA A 479 -17.74 9.70 28.13
CA ALA A 479 -16.88 10.60 27.39
C ALA A 479 -16.07 9.76 26.39
N GLU A 480 -16.16 10.09 25.09
CA GLU A 480 -15.34 9.45 24.06
C GLU A 480 -13.88 9.49 24.51
N ALA A 481 -13.24 8.32 24.60
CA ALA A 481 -11.84 8.26 25.00
C ALA A 481 -10.99 9.03 23.97
N GLU A 482 -10.32 10.08 24.42
CA GLU A 482 -9.59 11.00 23.55
C GLU A 482 -8.55 10.26 22.70
N PRO A 483 -8.46 10.58 21.39
CA PRO A 483 -7.53 9.93 20.49
C PRO A 483 -6.07 10.22 20.86
N ILE A 484 -5.21 9.24 20.64
CA ILE A 484 -3.76 9.40 20.77
C ILE A 484 -3.21 9.72 19.38
N GLU A 485 -2.39 10.75 19.31
CA GLU A 485 -1.68 11.15 18.11
C GLU A 485 -0.17 11.18 18.36
N VAL A 486 0.61 10.57 17.47
CA VAL A 486 2.08 10.57 17.52
C VAL A 486 2.63 11.07 16.19
N VAL A 487 3.51 12.07 16.23
CA VAL A 487 4.20 12.65 15.08
C VAL A 487 5.71 12.48 15.26
N TRP A 488 6.41 12.07 14.20
CA TRP A 488 7.86 11.91 14.18
C TRP A 488 8.48 12.50 12.90
N GLN A 489 9.78 12.79 12.92
CA GLN A 489 10.51 13.42 11.81
C GLN A 489 11.50 12.48 11.10
N ASP A 490 12.10 11.51 11.80
CA ASP A 490 13.12 10.64 11.19
C ASP A 490 12.54 9.27 10.85
N ARG A 491 12.25 8.43 11.85
CA ARG A 491 11.84 7.04 11.61
C ARG A 491 10.90 6.52 12.69
N MET A 492 9.98 5.65 12.28
CA MET A 492 9.19 4.78 13.14
C MET A 492 9.46 3.30 12.83
N SER A 493 9.49 2.45 13.85
CA SER A 493 9.51 1.00 13.73
C SER A 493 8.60 0.36 14.77
N PHE A 494 7.82 -0.62 14.36
CA PHE A 494 6.97 -1.42 15.24
C PHE A 494 7.32 -2.90 15.11
N HIS A 495 7.57 -3.57 16.23
CA HIS A 495 7.88 -5.00 16.30
C HIS A 495 6.75 -5.76 16.99
N GLN A 496 6.19 -6.79 16.36
CA GLN A 496 5.06 -7.59 16.90
C GLN A 496 5.51 -8.92 17.54
N GLN A 497 6.73 -8.99 18.07
CA GLN A 497 7.20 -10.18 18.78
C GLN A 497 6.49 -10.35 20.14
N ALA A 498 6.88 -11.35 20.94
CA ALA A 498 6.23 -11.66 22.23
C ALA A 498 6.12 -10.47 23.22
N ALA A 499 6.93 -9.42 23.03
CA ALA A 499 6.76 -8.11 23.66
C ALA A 499 6.62 -7.05 22.56
N PRO A 500 5.38 -6.65 22.19
CA PRO A 500 5.18 -5.69 21.12
C PRO A 500 5.74 -4.32 21.51
N GLN A 501 6.45 -3.68 20.58
CA GLN A 501 7.16 -2.44 20.85
C GLN A 501 7.09 -1.49 19.64
N ALA A 502 6.68 -0.25 19.88
CA ALA A 502 6.81 0.86 18.93
C ALA A 502 8.02 1.73 19.30
N SER A 503 8.76 2.20 18.31
CA SER A 503 9.88 3.13 18.50
C SER A 503 9.84 4.21 17.45
N PHE A 504 9.97 5.46 17.90
CA PHE A 504 9.88 6.68 17.11
C PHE A 504 11.15 7.50 17.32
N SER A 505 11.61 8.20 16.30
CA SER A 505 12.83 9.01 16.34
C SER A 505 12.74 10.25 15.47
N GLY A 506 13.54 11.26 15.83
CA GLY A 506 13.58 12.56 15.19
C GLY A 506 12.45 13.44 15.69
N GLN A 507 12.73 14.28 16.68
CA GLN A 507 11.78 15.21 17.33
C GLN A 507 10.34 14.69 17.36
N VAL A 508 10.11 13.71 18.23
CA VAL A 508 8.83 13.03 18.37
C VAL A 508 7.92 13.84 19.30
N ALA A 509 6.64 13.90 18.98
CA ALA A 509 5.60 14.44 19.84
C ALA A 509 4.43 13.45 19.89
N ALA A 510 4.04 13.04 21.10
CA ALA A 510 2.84 12.25 21.37
C ALA A 510 1.84 13.11 22.16
N SER A 511 0.59 13.17 21.72
CA SER A 511 -0.47 13.94 22.38
C SER A 511 -1.71 13.10 22.65
N ARG A 512 -2.31 13.32 23.81
CA ARG A 512 -3.60 12.75 24.22
C ARG A 512 -4.33 13.78 25.07
N GLY A 513 -5.43 14.33 24.55
CA GLY A 513 -6.16 15.40 25.21
C GLY A 513 -5.29 16.62 25.49
N ASN A 514 -5.17 16.93 26.79
CA ASN A 514 -4.37 18.03 27.30
C ASN A 514 -2.90 17.65 27.65
N HIS A 515 -2.50 16.40 27.42
CA HIS A 515 -1.13 15.94 27.67
C HIS A 515 -0.34 15.88 26.36
N VAL A 516 0.87 16.44 26.35
CA VAL A 516 1.80 16.38 25.22
C VAL A 516 3.18 15.97 25.72
N MET A 517 3.67 14.83 25.25
CA MET A 517 5.02 14.32 25.50
C MET A 517 5.90 14.56 24.28
N LYS A 518 7.11 15.07 24.47
CA LYS A 518 8.09 15.34 23.40
C LYS A 518 9.44 14.71 23.75
N GLY A 519 10.26 14.45 22.73
CA GLY A 519 11.66 14.05 22.89
C GLY A 519 12.32 13.72 21.55
N ASP A 520 13.62 13.47 21.56
CA ASP A 520 14.36 13.06 20.37
C ASP A 520 13.98 11.62 19.94
N ARG A 521 13.62 10.78 20.92
CA ARG A 521 13.10 9.43 20.72
C ARG A 521 11.97 9.13 21.67
N LEU A 522 11.01 8.33 21.22
CA LEU A 522 9.91 7.83 22.02
C LEU A 522 9.76 6.32 21.79
N ARG A 523 9.64 5.54 22.86
CA ARG A 523 9.40 4.09 22.83
C ARG A 523 8.11 3.78 23.57
N VAL A 524 7.29 2.92 23.00
CA VAL A 524 6.07 2.41 23.65
C VAL A 524 6.13 0.89 23.68
N GLU A 525 5.94 0.32 24.85
CA GLU A 525 5.85 -1.11 25.10
C GLU A 525 4.39 -1.48 25.37
N PHE A 526 3.92 -2.58 24.79
CA PHE A 526 2.52 -3.01 24.88
C PHE A 526 2.38 -4.35 25.58
N ASN A 527 1.21 -4.60 26.17
CA ASN A 527 0.83 -5.93 26.67
C ASN A 527 0.34 -6.85 25.53
N ALA A 528 -0.08 -8.07 25.87
CA ALA A 528 -0.58 -9.05 24.90
C ALA A 528 -1.88 -8.60 24.19
N ASP A 529 -2.65 -7.73 24.83
CA ASP A 529 -3.91 -7.16 24.32
C ASP A 529 -3.68 -5.84 23.56
N MET A 530 -2.42 -5.49 23.24
CA MET A 530 -2.01 -4.26 22.55
C MET A 530 -2.35 -2.96 23.31
N GLU A 531 -2.53 -3.03 24.63
CA GLU A 531 -2.63 -1.85 25.49
C GLU A 531 -1.23 -1.37 25.90
N PRO A 532 -0.98 -0.04 25.92
CA PRO A 532 0.33 0.50 26.28
C PRO A 532 0.64 0.25 27.77
N LEU A 533 1.79 -0.36 28.03
CA LEU A 533 2.32 -0.67 29.37
C LEU A 533 3.32 0.40 29.84
N THR A 534 4.22 0.83 28.95
CA THR A 534 5.29 1.76 29.29
C THR A 534 5.60 2.68 28.12
N ILE A 535 5.74 3.98 28.39
CA ILE A 535 6.14 5.01 27.43
C ILE A 535 7.45 5.62 27.91
N VAL A 536 8.48 5.61 27.07
CA VAL A 536 9.80 6.15 27.39
C VAL A 536 10.15 7.23 26.36
N ALA A 537 10.28 8.48 26.79
CA ALA A 537 10.86 9.55 25.98
C ALA A 537 12.30 9.81 26.40
N THR A 538 13.20 9.99 25.43
CA THR A 538 14.63 10.26 25.68
C THR A 538 15.14 11.36 24.77
N GLY A 539 16.13 12.11 25.25
CA GLY A 539 16.72 13.25 24.56
C GLY A 539 15.79 14.45 24.59
N ASN A 540 16.06 15.40 25.50
CA ASN A 540 15.20 16.56 25.75
C ASN A 540 13.72 16.16 25.95
N ALA A 541 13.51 15.16 26.82
CA ALA A 541 12.19 14.64 27.10
C ALA A 541 11.37 15.67 27.88
N VAL A 542 10.21 16.03 27.33
CA VAL A 542 9.31 17.02 27.91
C VAL A 542 7.93 16.43 28.05
N LEU A 543 7.27 16.66 29.19
CA LEU A 543 5.84 16.42 29.37
C LEU A 543 5.15 17.74 29.73
N ASP A 544 4.28 18.19 28.83
CA ASP A 544 3.40 19.34 29.00
C ASP A 544 2.00 18.85 29.39
N VAL A 545 1.44 19.40 30.47
CA VAL A 545 0.02 19.21 30.84
C VAL A 545 -0.68 20.57 30.80
N LEU A 546 -1.63 20.71 29.87
CA LEU A 546 -2.39 21.93 29.67
C LEU A 546 -3.63 21.93 30.60
N ALA A 547 -3.90 23.04 31.28
CA ALA A 547 -5.18 23.19 31.98
C ALA A 547 -6.35 23.15 30.97
N GLU A 548 -7.44 22.47 31.33
CA GLU A 548 -8.69 22.51 30.57
C GLU A 548 -9.14 23.97 30.41
N LEU A 549 -9.03 24.48 29.18
CA LEU A 549 -9.70 25.71 28.79
C LEU A 549 -11.19 25.38 28.72
N ALA A 550 -11.96 25.83 29.71
CA ALA A 550 -13.41 25.85 29.64
C ALA A 550 -13.83 26.40 28.25
N GLU A 551 -14.60 25.60 27.53
CA GLU A 551 -14.96 25.77 26.13
C GLU A 551 -15.30 27.22 25.76
N THR A 552 -14.40 27.89 25.03
CA THR A 552 -14.79 28.95 24.10
C THR A 552 -13.94 28.82 22.83
N GLY A 553 -14.55 28.24 21.80
CA GLY A 553 -13.90 27.98 20.53
C GLY A 553 -13.28 29.24 19.91
N ARG A 554 -11.97 29.21 19.70
CA ARG A 554 -11.28 29.99 18.65
C ARG A 554 -9.95 29.34 18.30
N ALA A 555 -9.77 29.12 17.00
CA ALA A 555 -8.60 28.52 16.39
C ALA A 555 -7.30 29.26 16.73
N LEU A 556 -6.22 28.50 16.93
CA LEU A 556 -4.85 28.99 17.05
C LEU A 556 -4.37 29.62 15.71
N PRO A 557 -3.82 30.84 15.72
CA PRO A 557 -3.08 31.35 14.57
C PRO A 557 -1.60 30.95 14.66
N VAL A 558 -1.07 30.46 13.53
CA VAL A 558 0.37 30.32 13.26
C VAL A 558 0.94 31.71 12.96
N GLY A 559 2.04 32.12 13.63
CA GLY A 559 2.65 33.42 13.36
C GLY A 559 4.03 33.64 13.98
N ARG A 560 5.03 33.66 13.09
CA ARG A 560 6.45 34.07 13.19
C ARG A 560 6.83 35.19 14.19
N ALA A 561 8.09 35.09 14.62
CA ALA A 561 8.89 36.09 15.33
C ALA A 561 9.02 37.46 14.66
N SER A 562 9.03 38.53 15.46
CA SER A 562 9.98 39.66 15.33
C SER A 562 10.08 40.49 16.62
N GLU A 563 11.27 41.02 16.84
CA GLU A 563 11.80 41.78 17.98
C GLU A 563 11.15 43.16 18.24
N GLY A 564 11.25 43.61 19.51
CA GLY A 564 11.70 44.97 19.85
C GLY A 564 10.67 45.95 20.43
N ALA A 565 10.69 46.17 21.76
CA ALA A 565 10.70 47.50 22.40
C ALA A 565 10.69 47.41 23.94
N ALA A 566 11.50 48.25 24.58
CA ALA A 566 11.73 48.35 26.02
C ALA A 566 10.66 49.22 26.74
N PRO A 567 10.64 49.27 28.10
CA PRO A 567 9.44 49.40 28.93
C PRO A 567 9.11 50.83 29.40
N GLY A 568 7.87 51.02 29.86
CA GLY A 568 7.46 52.22 30.60
C GLY A 568 6.34 51.94 31.59
N GLY A 569 6.64 52.14 32.88
CA GLY A 569 5.77 52.83 33.85
C GLY A 569 4.61 52.07 34.52
N GLU A 570 4.87 51.65 35.77
CA GLU A 570 4.00 51.65 36.96
C GLU A 570 2.48 51.49 36.85
N ALA A 571 1.95 50.44 37.51
CA ALA A 571 1.14 50.61 38.73
C ALA A 571 0.93 49.24 39.42
N ALA A 572 1.42 49.12 40.64
CA ALA A 572 1.25 47.96 41.50
C ALA A 572 -0.20 47.82 41.96
N ALA A 573 -0.80 46.64 41.75
CA ALA A 573 -2.02 46.21 42.41
C ALA A 573 -1.73 44.88 43.14
N ALA A 574 -2.14 44.81 44.41
CA ALA A 574 -1.85 43.75 45.36
C ALA A 574 -2.40 42.37 44.95
N PRO A 575 -1.73 41.25 45.31
CA PRO A 575 -2.22 39.91 45.02
C PRO A 575 -3.21 39.47 46.09
N GLY A 576 -4.49 39.52 45.76
CA GLY A 576 -5.56 38.84 46.47
C GLY A 576 -5.83 37.47 45.83
N THR A 577 -5.88 36.45 46.67
CA THR A 577 -6.40 35.08 46.46
C THR A 577 -7.27 34.89 45.21
N ALA A 578 -6.82 34.09 44.24
CA ALA A 578 -7.61 33.66 43.09
C ALA A 578 -7.44 32.17 42.84
N SER A 579 -8.55 31.49 42.62
CA SER A 579 -8.66 30.09 42.21
C SER A 579 -7.77 29.77 41.01
N VAL A 580 -7.27 28.54 40.97
CA VAL A 580 -6.36 28.01 39.96
C VAL A 580 -7.09 27.81 38.63
N GLU A 581 -7.21 28.87 37.84
CA GLU A 581 -7.56 28.79 36.42
C GLU A 581 -6.33 29.18 35.58
N GLY A 582 -5.88 28.27 34.70
CA GLY A 582 -4.84 28.56 33.69
C GLY A 582 -3.40 28.14 34.00
N GLU A 583 -3.16 27.27 34.99
CA GLU A 583 -1.81 26.78 35.31
C GLU A 583 -1.42 25.57 34.45
N ARG A 584 -0.26 25.65 33.79
CA ARG A 584 0.31 24.57 32.96
C ARG A 584 1.49 23.94 33.68
N TRP A 585 1.60 22.63 33.60
CA TRP A 585 2.71 21.89 34.18
C TRP A 585 3.69 21.53 33.06
N HIS A 586 4.96 21.78 33.30
CA HIS A 586 6.04 21.49 32.36
C HIS A 586 7.11 20.69 33.08
N LEU A 587 7.30 19.44 32.67
CA LEU A 587 8.33 18.56 33.19
C LEU A 587 9.39 18.31 32.11
N ASP A 588 10.63 18.70 32.39
CA ASP A 588 11.81 18.50 31.56
C ASP A 588 12.73 17.45 32.20
N SER A 589 13.24 16.51 31.39
CA SER A 589 14.37 15.66 31.76
C SER A 589 15.10 15.11 30.53
N GLN A 590 16.25 14.46 30.70
CA GLN A 590 16.90 13.71 29.62
C GLN A 590 16.16 12.41 29.29
N GLU A 591 15.47 11.83 30.28
CA GLU A 591 14.66 10.63 30.14
C GLU A 591 13.39 10.78 30.97
N LEU A 592 12.23 10.44 30.40
CA LEU A 592 10.97 10.33 31.11
C LEU A 592 10.34 8.97 30.81
N VAL A 593 10.03 8.22 31.87
CA VAL A 593 9.36 6.93 31.80
C VAL A 593 7.98 7.06 32.44
N ILE A 594 6.93 6.68 31.71
CA ILE A 594 5.55 6.61 32.16
C ILE A 594 5.12 5.15 32.16
N GLU A 595 4.75 4.59 33.31
CA GLU A 595 4.13 3.26 33.41
C GLU A 595 2.60 3.41 33.45
N ILE A 596 1.86 2.52 32.77
CA ILE A 596 0.40 2.55 32.64
C ILE A 596 -0.15 1.12 32.76
N PRO A 597 -1.15 0.86 33.63
CA PRO A 597 -1.37 1.37 34.99
C PRO A 597 -0.52 0.59 36.03
N PRO A 598 -0.17 1.19 37.19
CA PRO A 598 -0.55 2.52 37.67
C PRO A 598 0.22 3.65 36.98
N GLU A 599 -0.41 4.81 36.80
CA GLU A 599 0.23 6.03 36.25
C GLU A 599 1.39 6.47 37.15
N LEU A 600 2.59 6.05 36.78
CA LEU A 600 3.84 6.36 37.46
C LEU A 600 4.74 7.09 36.47
N ILE A 601 5.15 8.32 36.79
CA ILE A 601 6.14 9.05 36.00
C ILE A 601 7.45 9.05 36.76
N ARG A 602 8.53 8.63 36.12
CA ARG A 602 9.86 8.67 36.73
C ARG A 602 10.93 9.12 35.76
N SER A 603 11.98 9.69 36.33
CA SER A 603 13.26 9.90 35.67
C SER A 603 14.39 9.47 36.59
N GLN A 604 15.38 8.77 36.03
CA GLN A 604 16.64 8.48 36.71
C GLN A 604 17.69 9.56 36.48
N THR A 605 17.38 10.53 35.62
CA THR A 605 18.21 11.68 35.33
C THR A 605 17.61 12.92 35.96
N GLY A 606 18.46 13.89 36.31
CA GLY A 606 17.99 15.19 36.77
C GLY A 606 16.95 15.80 35.83
N GLY A 607 16.12 16.68 36.37
CA GLY A 607 15.02 17.28 35.64
C GLY A 607 14.49 18.53 36.34
N SER A 608 13.57 19.19 35.67
CA SER A 608 12.89 20.38 36.19
C SER A 608 11.38 20.24 36.03
N LEU A 609 10.66 20.43 37.13
CA LEU A 609 9.22 20.59 37.14
C LEU A 609 8.90 22.07 37.32
N SER A 610 8.24 22.68 36.35
CA SER A 610 7.84 24.09 36.39
C SER A 610 6.32 24.23 36.30
N VAL A 611 5.77 25.15 37.10
CA VAL A 611 4.37 25.58 36.99
C VAL A 611 4.36 26.92 36.28
N LEU A 612 3.63 26.98 35.17
CA LEU A 612 3.54 28.14 34.30
C LEU A 612 2.15 28.77 34.40
N ARG A 613 2.10 30.10 34.57
CA ARG A 613 0.89 30.91 34.40
C ARG A 613 1.11 31.89 33.26
N GLY A 614 0.54 31.60 32.09
CA GLY A 614 0.91 32.28 30.85
C GLY A 614 2.34 31.90 30.42
N GLU A 615 3.21 32.90 30.23
CA GLU A 615 4.65 32.69 29.94
C GLU A 615 5.53 32.77 31.21
N ALA A 616 4.97 33.11 32.37
CA ALA A 616 5.73 33.27 33.60
C ALA A 616 5.74 31.98 34.43
N THR A 617 6.91 31.55 34.88
CA THR A 617 7.09 30.53 35.92
C THR A 617 6.67 31.08 37.27
N THR A 618 5.66 30.46 37.90
CA THR A 618 5.19 30.81 39.25
C THR A 618 5.85 29.97 40.34
N GLY A 619 6.40 28.82 39.97
CA GLY A 619 7.25 27.98 40.81
C GLY A 619 7.99 26.94 39.98
N ALA A 620 9.16 26.50 40.46
CA ALA A 620 9.98 25.50 39.79
C ALA A 620 10.69 24.61 40.82
N ILE A 621 10.81 23.32 40.53
CA ILE A 621 11.61 22.36 41.29
C ILE A 621 12.59 21.71 40.32
N ALA A 622 13.88 21.95 40.51
CA ALA A 622 14.94 21.30 39.74
C ALA A 622 15.69 20.30 40.63
N CYS A 623 16.06 19.14 40.08
CA CYS A 623 16.91 18.15 40.73
C CYS A 623 17.97 17.61 39.76
N GLU A 624 19.11 17.17 40.30
CA GLU A 624 20.21 16.55 39.53
C GLU A 624 20.13 15.02 39.52
N GLY A 625 19.47 14.41 40.52
CA GLY A 625 19.36 12.96 40.69
C GLY A 625 18.13 12.37 40.01
N ALA A 626 17.16 11.89 40.80
CA ALA A 626 15.97 11.22 40.29
C ALA A 626 14.68 11.96 40.65
N LEU A 627 13.67 11.79 39.80
CA LEU A 627 12.31 12.29 39.95
C LEU A 627 11.32 11.12 39.90
N LEU A 628 10.33 11.14 40.80
CA LEU A 628 9.23 10.17 40.84
C LEU A 628 7.92 10.89 41.14
N LEU A 629 6.91 10.71 40.28
CA LEU A 629 5.54 11.14 40.49
C LEU A 629 4.66 9.89 40.49
N ASP A 630 4.17 9.50 41.66
CA ASP A 630 3.29 8.34 41.86
C ASP A 630 1.87 8.83 42.12
N PHE A 631 1.03 8.77 41.09
CA PHE A 631 -0.37 9.22 41.18
C PHE A 631 -1.25 8.23 41.94
N ALA A 632 -0.86 6.95 42.06
CA ALA A 632 -1.60 5.99 42.86
C ALA A 632 -1.39 6.22 44.36
N GLN A 633 -0.21 6.68 44.75
CA GLN A 633 0.11 7.03 46.13
C GLN A 633 -0.10 8.50 46.46
N ASN A 634 -0.38 9.36 45.46
CA ASN A 634 -0.43 10.81 45.60
C ASN A 634 0.88 11.40 46.17
N VAL A 635 2.03 10.92 45.66
CA VAL A 635 3.36 11.33 46.15
C VAL A 635 4.25 11.79 45.00
N ALA A 636 4.98 12.90 45.21
CA ALA A 636 6.10 13.31 44.37
C ALA A 636 7.41 13.24 45.15
N ARG A 637 8.50 12.76 44.55
CA ARG A 637 9.84 12.69 45.14
C ARG A 637 10.88 13.25 44.18
N PHE A 638 11.80 14.02 44.71
CA PHE A 638 12.93 14.62 44.02
C PHE A 638 14.18 14.32 44.86
N SER A 639 15.27 13.94 44.20
CA SER A 639 16.52 13.56 44.86
C SER A 639 17.73 14.08 44.10
N GLY A 640 18.82 14.30 44.81
CA GLY A 640 20.09 14.83 44.30
C GLY A 640 20.05 16.33 44.07
N ASN A 641 20.54 17.12 45.03
CA ASN A 641 20.68 18.58 44.93
C ASN A 641 19.40 19.30 44.46
N VAL A 642 18.29 19.03 45.14
CA VAL A 642 16.99 19.64 44.84
C VAL A 642 17.05 21.15 45.11
N ASN A 643 16.60 21.93 44.13
CA ASN A 643 16.39 23.37 44.22
C ASN A 643 14.93 23.68 43.90
N ALA A 644 14.14 24.06 44.90
CA ALA A 644 12.76 24.47 44.74
C ALA A 644 12.61 25.98 44.94
N GLU A 645 12.06 26.67 43.95
CA GLU A 645 11.71 28.07 44.02
C GLU A 645 10.18 28.23 44.04
N VAL A 646 9.66 28.83 45.09
CA VAL A 646 8.23 29.12 45.23
C VAL A 646 8.06 30.54 45.76
N SER A 647 7.40 31.40 44.99
CA SER A 647 7.06 32.78 45.41
C SER A 647 8.28 33.63 45.88
N GLY A 648 9.47 33.39 45.30
CA GLY A 648 10.70 34.12 45.63
C GLY A 648 11.46 33.62 46.87
N THR A 649 11.06 32.45 47.41
CA THR A 649 11.83 31.71 48.41
C THR A 649 12.52 30.54 47.74
N LEU A 650 13.83 30.38 48.00
CA LEU A 650 14.62 29.26 47.50
C LEU A 650 14.79 28.23 48.62
N LEU A 651 14.38 26.99 48.36
CA LEU A 651 14.65 25.81 49.15
C LEU A 651 15.70 24.95 48.45
N ARG A 652 16.75 24.56 49.18
CA ARG A 652 17.73 23.57 48.74
C ARG A 652 17.73 22.37 49.67
N SER A 653 17.80 21.15 49.14
CA SER A 653 17.96 19.92 49.92
C SER A 653 18.55 18.79 49.08
N ASP A 654 19.00 17.71 49.71
CA ASP A 654 19.42 16.50 49.00
C ASP A 654 18.20 15.72 48.49
N ASP A 655 17.15 15.63 49.32
CA ASP A 655 15.89 14.97 49.00
C ASP A 655 14.69 15.88 49.31
N LEU A 656 13.63 15.79 48.51
CA LEU A 656 12.37 16.49 48.68
C LEU A 656 11.21 15.56 48.36
N LYS A 657 10.25 15.43 49.27
CA LYS A 657 9.03 14.63 49.10
C LYS A 657 7.80 15.51 49.31
N LEU A 658 6.84 15.42 48.40
CA LEU A 658 5.54 16.07 48.46
C LEU A 658 4.45 14.99 48.58
N ASP A 659 3.52 15.17 49.50
CA ASP A 659 2.36 14.29 49.73
C ASP A 659 1.07 15.04 49.50
N PHE A 660 0.15 14.44 48.76
CA PHE A 660 -1.13 15.04 48.41
C PHE A 660 -2.29 14.22 48.98
N ASP A 661 -3.43 14.86 49.22
CA ASP A 661 -4.68 14.18 49.55
C ASP A 661 -5.38 13.66 48.29
N ASP A 662 -6.49 12.93 48.46
CA ASP A 662 -7.30 12.40 47.35
C ASP A 662 -7.91 13.50 46.45
N ALA A 663 -8.00 14.73 46.97
CA ALA A 663 -8.43 15.92 46.24
C ALA A 663 -7.25 16.69 45.62
N ARG A 664 -6.04 16.09 45.61
CA ARG A 664 -4.78 16.64 45.09
C ARG A 664 -4.32 17.93 45.79
N ASN A 665 -4.78 18.20 47.00
CA ASN A 665 -4.23 19.26 47.85
C ASN A 665 -2.96 18.78 48.53
N LEU A 666 -1.98 19.67 48.67
CA LEU A 666 -0.74 19.37 49.37
C LEU A 666 -1.02 19.18 50.86
N ARG A 667 -0.50 18.09 51.44
CA ARG A 667 -0.61 17.75 52.87
C ARG A 667 0.71 17.93 53.61
N HIS A 668 1.78 17.40 53.04
CA HIS A 668 3.10 17.40 53.65
C HIS A 668 4.19 17.69 52.60
N ILE A 669 5.19 18.47 53.02
CA ILE A 669 6.48 18.57 52.34
C ILE A 669 7.54 18.08 53.32
N TRP A 670 8.39 17.15 52.90
CA TRP A 670 9.59 16.77 53.67
C TRP A 670 10.83 17.07 52.83
N ALA A 671 11.78 17.78 53.42
CA ALA A 671 13.09 18.04 52.85
C ALA A 671 14.16 17.47 53.78
N GLU A 672 15.10 16.69 53.23
CA GLU A 672 16.16 16.03 54.00
C GLU A 672 17.53 16.25 53.34
N GLY A 673 18.55 16.33 54.18
CA GLY A 673 19.95 16.53 53.76
C GLY A 673 20.24 17.97 53.36
N ASN A 674 21.12 18.65 54.10
CA ASN A 674 21.62 19.98 53.80
C ASN A 674 20.51 21.01 53.48
N VAL A 675 19.42 20.99 54.24
CA VAL A 675 18.22 21.79 53.97
C VAL A 675 18.53 23.26 54.20
N ARG A 676 18.34 24.10 53.18
CA ARG A 676 18.52 25.55 53.26
C ARG A 676 17.32 26.28 52.69
N PHE A 677 16.73 27.17 53.47
CA PHE A 677 15.72 28.12 53.01
C PHE A 677 16.30 29.53 53.02
N ALA A 678 16.15 30.28 51.92
CA ALA A 678 16.59 31.67 51.85
C ALA A 678 15.57 32.55 51.14
N GLN A 679 15.25 33.70 51.73
CA GLN A 679 14.42 34.73 51.10
C GLN A 679 15.30 35.73 50.35
N GLN A 680 15.08 35.90 49.04
CA GLN A 680 15.95 36.74 48.19
C GLN A 680 15.60 38.24 48.17
N ARG A 681 14.79 38.75 49.10
CA ARG A 681 14.33 40.15 49.15
C ARG A 681 14.89 40.91 50.37
N GLU A 682 14.66 42.22 50.40
CA GLU A 682 15.03 43.13 51.50
C GLU A 682 14.50 42.59 52.85
N GLY A 683 15.37 42.45 53.85
CA GLY A 683 15.10 41.68 55.08
C GLY A 683 15.46 40.19 54.98
N ALA A 684 16.48 39.86 54.18
CA ALA A 684 16.91 38.49 53.91
C ALA A 684 17.19 37.70 55.19
N TRP A 685 16.52 36.56 55.32
CA TRP A 685 16.80 35.56 56.33
C TRP A 685 17.16 34.24 55.66
N GLN A 686 17.91 33.42 56.39
CA GLN A 686 18.36 32.10 56.00
C GLN A 686 18.09 31.11 57.13
N LEU A 687 17.59 29.94 56.80
CA LEU A 687 17.45 28.80 57.69
C LEU A 687 18.30 27.66 57.13
N GLU A 688 19.16 27.06 57.94
CA GLU A 688 19.87 25.83 57.64
C GLU A 688 19.49 24.74 58.66
N CYS A 689 19.29 23.50 58.23
CA CYS A 689 19.05 22.35 59.10
C CYS A 689 19.30 21.02 58.36
N ASP A 690 19.30 19.90 59.08
CA ASP A 690 19.47 18.59 58.42
C ASP A 690 18.15 18.08 57.81
N SER A 691 17.00 18.37 58.44
CA SER A 691 15.68 18.04 57.88
C SER A 691 14.61 19.08 58.22
N ALA A 692 13.65 19.25 57.31
CA ALA A 692 12.50 20.11 57.50
C ALA A 692 11.21 19.46 57.01
N GLU A 693 10.11 19.70 57.73
CA GLU A 693 8.78 19.25 57.39
C GLU A 693 7.81 20.45 57.39
N ALA A 694 6.98 20.58 56.36
CA ALA A 694 5.89 21.53 56.32
C ALA A 694 4.55 20.81 56.24
N ILE A 695 3.62 21.17 57.11
CA ILE A 695 2.31 20.55 57.26
C ILE A 695 1.23 21.55 56.82
N PHE A 696 0.32 21.09 55.98
CA PHE A 696 -0.73 21.88 55.38
C PHE A 696 -2.11 21.45 55.88
N ALA A 697 -3.03 22.41 55.98
CA ALA A 697 -4.44 22.18 56.20
C ALA A 697 -5.18 21.95 54.86
N ALA A 698 -6.51 21.87 54.88
CA ALA A 698 -7.32 21.81 53.67
C ALA A 698 -7.00 22.98 52.71
N GLN A 699 -7.20 22.78 51.40
CA GLN A 699 -6.87 23.76 50.35
C GLN A 699 -5.38 24.17 50.30
N SER A 700 -4.46 23.31 50.76
CA SER A 700 -3.01 23.58 50.73
C SER A 700 -2.59 24.82 51.52
N GLU A 701 -3.29 25.16 52.60
CA GLU A 701 -2.91 26.27 53.49
C GLU A 701 -1.82 25.83 54.49
N LEU A 702 -0.66 26.50 54.47
CA LEU A 702 0.46 26.17 55.37
C LEU A 702 0.09 26.42 56.84
N ARG A 703 0.24 25.39 57.68
CA ARG A 703 -0.15 25.40 59.10
C ARG A 703 1.05 25.33 60.03
N GLU A 704 2.01 24.45 59.74
CA GLU A 704 3.15 24.21 60.62
C GLU A 704 4.42 23.94 59.81
N VAL A 705 5.56 24.42 60.30
CA VAL A 705 6.89 24.08 59.76
C VAL A 705 7.77 23.60 60.90
N ILE A 706 8.42 22.45 60.73
CA ILE A 706 9.27 21.82 61.73
C ILE A 706 10.66 21.63 61.11
N ALA A 707 11.69 22.26 61.67
CA ALA A 707 13.09 22.03 61.29
C ALA A 707 13.80 21.25 62.40
N ARG A 708 14.63 20.28 62.05
CA ARG A 708 15.29 19.35 62.98
C ARG A 708 16.78 19.22 62.68
N SER A 709 17.53 18.99 63.75
CA SER A 709 18.97 18.74 63.83
C SER A 709 19.80 19.88 63.23
N SER A 710 20.67 20.47 64.05
CA SER A 710 21.56 21.56 63.62
C SER A 710 20.82 22.77 63.00
N VAL A 711 19.67 23.15 63.56
CA VAL A 711 18.87 24.27 63.06
C VAL A 711 19.63 25.58 63.30
N GLU A 712 19.92 26.34 62.25
CA GLU A 712 20.46 27.70 62.31
C GLU A 712 19.57 28.66 61.52
N VAL A 713 19.00 29.67 62.20
CA VAL A 713 18.26 30.78 61.58
C VAL A 713 19.10 32.04 61.67
N ARG A 714 19.38 32.69 60.54
CA ARG A 714 20.15 33.92 60.46
C ARG A 714 19.38 35.01 59.73
N ASP A 715 19.42 36.23 60.23
CA ASP A 715 19.06 37.44 59.49
C ASP A 715 20.15 38.52 59.65
N GLU A 716 19.92 39.73 59.15
CA GLU A 716 20.88 40.84 59.25
C GLU A 716 21.33 41.19 60.68
N ARG A 717 20.55 40.82 61.70
CA ARG A 717 20.74 41.26 63.09
C ARG A 717 21.04 40.12 64.04
N ARG A 718 20.64 38.89 63.73
CA ARG A 718 20.75 37.77 64.67
C ARG A 718 21.04 36.41 64.02
N VAL A 719 21.63 35.55 64.83
CA VAL A 719 21.81 34.11 64.57
C VAL A 719 21.16 33.35 65.71
N LEU A 720 20.38 32.32 65.39
CA LEU A 720 19.63 31.50 66.32
C LEU A 720 19.91 30.04 66.01
N THR A 721 20.46 29.27 66.94
CA THR A 721 20.72 27.83 66.75
C THR A 721 19.93 26.97 67.73
N SER A 722 19.47 25.80 67.31
CA SER A 722 18.80 24.79 68.16
C SER A 722 18.82 23.40 67.53
N GLN A 723 18.39 22.34 68.24
CA GLN A 723 18.16 21.03 67.61
C GLN A 723 16.76 20.89 67.00
N LEU A 724 15.79 21.66 67.46
CA LEU A 724 14.42 21.64 66.95
C LEU A 724 13.86 23.05 66.86
N MET A 725 13.16 23.34 65.76
CA MET A 725 12.36 24.54 65.60
C MET A 725 10.98 24.18 65.07
N GLN A 726 9.93 24.74 65.65
CA GLN A 726 8.55 24.61 65.20
C GLN A 726 7.94 26.00 65.00
N LEU A 727 7.37 26.22 63.82
CA LEU A 727 6.68 27.44 63.43
C LEU A 727 5.21 27.11 63.24
N PHE A 728 4.33 27.84 63.91
CA PHE A 728 2.88 27.70 63.78
C PHE A 728 2.34 28.91 63.04
N LEU A 729 1.66 28.65 61.93
CA LEU A 729 1.08 29.65 61.06
C LEU A 729 -0.45 29.60 61.14
N GLY A 730 -1.08 30.76 60.98
CA GLY A 730 -2.53 30.89 61.02
C GLY A 730 -3.03 31.93 60.04
N LYS A 731 -4.20 31.66 59.46
CA LYS A 731 -4.90 32.59 58.57
C LYS A 731 -5.43 33.77 59.38
N VAL A 732 -5.10 34.98 58.95
CA VAL A 732 -5.62 36.23 59.53
C VAL A 732 -6.52 36.89 58.50
N GLU A 733 -7.70 37.34 58.93
CA GLU A 733 -8.66 38.00 58.06
C GLU A 733 -8.06 39.26 57.43
N GLY A 734 -8.10 39.36 56.10
CA GLY A 734 -7.51 40.46 55.33
C GLY A 734 -6.07 40.25 54.86
N GLU A 735 -5.37 39.21 55.33
CA GLU A 735 -4.03 38.84 54.83
C GLU A 735 -4.16 37.76 53.75
N PRO A 736 -3.48 37.90 52.59
CA PRO A 736 -3.56 36.92 51.50
C PRO A 736 -2.78 35.63 51.78
N GLN A 737 -1.90 35.60 52.77
CA GLN A 737 -1.05 34.47 53.13
C GLN A 737 -1.10 34.17 54.63
N PRO A 738 -0.90 32.90 55.05
CA PRO A 738 -0.84 32.54 56.47
C PRO A 738 0.33 33.26 57.14
N VAL A 739 0.08 33.81 58.33
CA VAL A 739 1.07 34.60 59.06
C VAL A 739 1.58 33.78 60.25
N LEU A 740 2.86 33.91 60.57
CA LEU A 740 3.48 33.29 61.73
C LEU A 740 2.80 33.78 63.03
N GLN A 741 2.22 32.84 63.79
CA GLN A 741 1.52 33.12 65.04
C GLN A 741 2.38 32.78 66.26
N ARG A 742 3.20 31.73 66.14
CA ARG A 742 4.05 31.24 67.22
C ARG A 742 5.28 30.55 66.65
N ALA A 743 6.41 30.69 67.33
CA ALA A 743 7.64 30.00 67.00
C ALA A 743 8.28 29.43 68.27
N VAL A 744 8.74 28.19 68.23
CA VAL A 744 9.33 27.48 69.36
C VAL A 744 10.64 26.86 68.90
N TRP A 745 11.74 27.18 69.58
CA TRP A 745 13.02 26.50 69.46
C TRP A 745 13.25 25.67 70.71
N GLN A 746 13.78 24.45 70.55
CA GLN A 746 14.01 23.52 71.64
C GLN A 746 15.38 22.85 71.48
N GLU A 747 15.95 22.46 72.62
CA GLU A 747 17.22 21.73 72.78
C GLU A 747 18.44 22.54 72.29
N ASP A 748 19.34 22.86 73.23
CA ASP A 748 20.57 23.63 72.99
C ASP A 748 20.34 24.95 72.24
N VAL A 749 19.35 25.73 72.69
CA VAL A 749 18.99 26.99 72.04
C VAL A 749 20.04 28.07 72.35
N LEU A 750 20.64 28.63 71.30
CA LEU A 750 21.54 29.78 71.37
C LEU A 750 20.98 30.91 70.49
N ILE A 751 20.92 32.13 71.01
CA ILE A 751 20.56 33.35 70.26
C ILE A 751 21.69 34.36 70.38
N SER A 752 22.18 34.88 69.26
CA SER A 752 23.24 35.90 69.21
C SER A 752 22.78 37.11 68.40
N TYR A 753 22.83 38.30 68.99
CA TYR A 753 22.59 39.58 68.30
C TYR A 753 23.91 40.23 67.91
N VAL A 754 24.01 40.71 66.66
CA VAL A 754 25.29 41.12 66.04
C VAL A 754 25.46 42.65 65.96
N GLN A 755 24.42 43.45 66.26
CA GLN A 755 24.48 44.92 66.16
C GLN A 755 24.85 45.61 67.49
N ASP A 756 25.80 46.56 67.43
CA ASP A 756 26.34 47.46 68.48
C ASP A 756 26.97 46.80 69.72
N GLU A 757 26.29 45.87 70.40
CA GLU A 757 26.79 45.10 71.53
C GLU A 757 26.39 43.63 71.35
N ARG A 758 27.36 42.71 71.39
CA ARG A 758 27.08 41.26 71.27
C ARG A 758 26.26 40.79 72.47
N ILE A 759 25.00 40.41 72.21
CA ILE A 759 24.09 39.80 73.18
C ILE A 759 23.97 38.32 72.83
N GLU A 760 24.25 37.43 73.78
CA GLU A 760 24.17 35.98 73.61
C GLU A 760 23.23 35.40 74.67
N GLY A 761 22.15 34.71 74.27
CA GLY A 761 21.30 33.94 75.15
C GLY A 761 21.49 32.44 74.91
N ALA A 762 21.60 31.64 75.96
CA ALA A 762 21.61 30.18 75.88
C ALA A 762 20.58 29.56 76.83
N GLY A 763 19.83 28.56 76.38
CA GLY A 763 18.83 27.83 77.18
C GLY A 763 18.31 26.59 76.45
N ASP A 764 17.30 25.94 76.99
CA ASP A 764 16.74 24.70 76.44
C ASP A 764 15.51 24.93 75.57
N ARG A 765 14.83 26.06 75.74
CA ARG A 765 13.65 26.40 74.94
C ARG A 765 13.50 27.91 74.79
N LEU A 766 13.24 28.35 73.57
CA LEU A 766 12.89 29.73 73.25
C LEU A 766 11.51 29.73 72.60
N GLU A 767 10.60 30.57 73.08
CA GLU A 767 9.25 30.68 72.53
C GLU A 767 8.92 32.11 72.16
N TRP A 768 8.28 32.32 71.03
CA TRP A 768 7.74 33.59 70.56
C TRP A 768 6.29 33.43 70.17
N THR A 769 5.48 34.43 70.53
CA THR A 769 4.06 34.54 70.17
C THR A 769 3.82 35.90 69.52
N ARG A 770 2.96 35.96 68.51
CA ARG A 770 2.65 37.19 67.78
C ARG A 770 1.99 38.24 68.67
N ASP A 771 1.10 37.82 69.57
CA ASP A 771 0.33 38.72 70.43
C ASP A 771 1.21 39.51 71.42
N ASP A 772 2.28 38.87 71.90
CA ASP A 772 3.18 39.46 72.91
C ASP A 772 4.46 40.05 72.30
N ASP A 773 4.79 39.71 71.05
CA ASP A 773 6.03 39.99 70.31
C ASP A 773 7.32 39.89 71.14
N THR A 774 7.33 39.01 72.14
CA THR A 774 8.41 38.86 73.12
C THR A 774 8.93 37.44 73.06
N TYR A 775 10.26 37.31 73.04
CA TYR A 775 10.91 36.01 73.18
C TYR A 775 10.96 35.59 74.66
N VAL A 776 10.63 34.34 74.92
CA VAL A 776 10.70 33.71 76.24
C VAL A 776 11.76 32.62 76.20
N LEU A 777 12.95 32.90 76.74
CA LEU A 777 14.03 31.92 76.86
C LEU A 777 13.94 31.22 78.22
N THR A 778 13.91 29.89 78.23
CA THR A 778 13.87 29.05 79.43
C THR A 778 14.98 28.01 79.40
N GLY A 779 15.52 27.65 80.57
CA GLY A 779 16.51 26.59 80.69
C GLY A 779 16.30 25.76 81.95
N ASP A 780 16.66 24.48 81.89
CA ASP A 780 16.66 23.48 82.93
C ASP A 780 18.11 22.98 83.15
N PRO A 781 18.83 23.49 84.16
CA PRO A 781 18.29 24.20 85.33
C PRO A 781 18.13 25.73 85.15
N GLN A 782 18.84 26.38 84.23
CA GLN A 782 18.81 27.85 84.05
C GLN A 782 19.08 28.27 82.60
N ALA A 783 18.32 29.25 82.11
CA ALA A 783 18.70 30.06 80.96
C ALA A 783 19.78 31.07 81.35
N SER A 784 20.70 31.32 80.44
CA SER A 784 21.75 32.33 80.58
C SER A 784 21.61 33.38 79.49
N LEU A 785 21.90 34.63 79.83
CA LEU A 785 22.03 35.66 78.83
C LEU A 785 23.17 36.62 79.18
N ARG A 786 24.01 36.88 78.19
CA ARG A 786 25.24 37.65 78.25
C ARG A 786 25.11 38.91 77.40
N ARG A 787 25.51 40.05 77.94
CA ARG A 787 25.65 41.32 77.24
C ARG A 787 26.98 41.95 77.65
N GLY A 788 27.97 41.91 76.76
CA GLY A 788 29.34 42.32 77.09
C GLY A 788 29.93 41.50 78.25
N ALA A 789 30.27 42.19 79.35
CA ALA A 789 30.79 41.57 80.58
C ALA A 789 29.71 41.13 81.58
N LEU A 790 28.43 41.41 81.32
CA LEU A 790 27.34 41.07 82.24
C LEU A 790 26.71 39.74 81.83
N MET A 791 26.61 38.79 82.77
CA MET A 791 25.86 37.54 82.60
C MET A 791 24.72 37.45 83.61
N VAL A 792 23.51 37.17 83.13
CA VAL A 792 22.29 36.98 83.93
C VAL A 792 21.85 35.53 83.80
N LEU A 793 21.61 34.87 84.94
CA LEU A 793 21.08 33.50 85.01
C LEU A 793 19.68 33.51 85.64
N ASN A 794 18.71 32.88 84.96
CA ASN A 794 17.36 32.68 85.49
C ASN A 794 16.67 31.46 84.88
N ASP A 795 15.61 30.95 85.49
CA ASP A 795 14.78 29.88 84.92
C ASP A 795 14.04 30.35 83.64
N LYS A 796 13.67 31.64 83.60
CA LYS A 796 12.98 32.29 82.49
C LYS A 796 13.46 33.73 82.28
N ILE A 797 13.82 34.06 81.04
CA ILE A 797 14.28 35.38 80.61
C ILE A 797 13.37 35.86 79.47
N LEU A 798 12.86 37.09 79.58
CA LEU A 798 12.10 37.75 78.51
C LEU A 798 13.05 38.63 77.70
N VAL A 799 13.03 38.45 76.38
CA VAL A 799 13.87 39.19 75.43
C VAL A 799 12.96 39.93 74.45
N ASP A 800 13.06 41.26 74.45
CA ASP A 800 12.43 42.11 73.45
C ASP A 800 13.05 41.85 72.08
N ARG A 801 12.24 41.42 71.12
CA ARG A 801 12.72 40.94 69.82
C ARG A 801 13.51 42.00 69.03
N PRO A 802 13.03 43.25 68.85
CA PRO A 802 13.73 44.25 68.05
C PRO A 802 15.02 44.79 68.69
N SER A 803 15.03 44.97 70.01
CA SER A 803 16.14 45.66 70.70
C SER A 803 17.05 44.74 71.52
N GLY A 804 16.71 43.45 71.65
CA GLY A 804 17.41 42.51 72.54
C GLY A 804 17.32 42.89 74.03
N ARG A 805 16.42 43.82 74.39
CA ARG A 805 16.26 44.29 75.77
C ARG A 805 15.73 43.18 76.65
N LEU A 806 16.24 43.15 77.87
CA LEU A 806 16.03 42.08 78.81
C LEU A 806 15.04 42.51 79.88
N SER A 807 14.08 41.64 80.16
CA SER A 807 13.26 41.76 81.36
C SER A 807 13.09 40.40 82.02
N LEU A 808 12.87 40.42 83.33
CA LEU A 808 12.46 39.24 84.06
C LEU A 808 10.93 39.24 84.16
N PRO A 809 10.29 38.06 84.23
CA PRO A 809 8.87 37.98 84.51
C PRO A 809 8.51 38.80 85.77
N PRO A 810 7.34 39.47 85.80
CA PRO A 810 6.91 40.22 86.97
C PRO A 810 6.96 39.37 88.25
N GLY A 811 7.77 39.79 89.23
CA GLY A 811 7.96 39.08 90.50
C GLY A 811 9.17 38.14 90.58
N ALA A 812 9.87 37.88 89.47
CA ALA A 812 11.09 37.08 89.47
C ALA A 812 12.30 37.91 89.93
N ARG A 813 13.15 37.33 90.79
CA ARG A 813 14.46 37.88 91.16
C ARG A 813 15.54 37.16 90.34
N PRO A 814 16.58 37.84 89.84
CA PRO A 814 17.68 37.17 89.15
C PRO A 814 18.33 36.16 90.11
N VAL A 815 18.52 34.93 89.66
CA VAL A 815 19.11 33.87 90.49
C VAL A 815 20.59 34.17 90.74
N ARG A 816 21.28 34.72 89.73
CA ARG A 816 22.68 35.16 89.84
C ARG A 816 23.03 36.19 88.75
N THR A 817 23.75 37.24 89.12
CA THR A 817 24.43 38.15 88.18
C THR A 817 25.93 37.94 88.36
N VAL A 818 26.63 37.56 87.29
CA VAL A 818 28.07 37.29 87.34
C VAL A 818 28.78 38.28 86.43
N VAL A 819 29.81 38.95 86.97
CA VAL A 819 30.83 39.65 86.18
C VAL A 819 31.98 38.66 86.08
N PRO A 820 32.31 38.11 84.89
CA PRO A 820 33.44 37.20 84.75
C PRO A 820 34.73 37.90 85.17
N GLU A 821 35.42 37.38 86.18
CA GLU A 821 36.78 37.79 86.50
C GLU A 821 37.73 37.13 85.49
N ASN A 822 38.48 37.96 84.75
CA ASN A 822 39.49 37.67 83.72
C ASN A 822 39.01 37.56 82.27
N PHE A 823 39.43 38.54 81.46
CA PHE A 823 39.53 38.50 80.01
C PHE A 823 41.01 38.69 79.64
N ASP A 824 41.58 37.71 78.94
CA ASP A 824 42.61 37.88 77.90
C ASP A 824 42.12 37.11 76.67
#